data_AF-A0A817R5R8-F1
#
_entry.id   AF-A0A817R5R8-F1
#
_cell.length_a   1.000
_cell.length_b   1.000
_cell.length_c   1.000
_cell.angle_alpha   90.00
_cell.angle_beta   90.00
_cell.angle_gamma   90.00
#
_symmetry.space_group_name_H-M   'P 1'
#
loop_
_entity.id
_entity.type
_entity.pdbx_description
1 polymer ?
#
loop_
_entity_poly.entity_id
_entity_poly.type
_entity_poly.pdbx_seq_one_letter_code
_entity_poly.pdbx_strand_id
1 'polypeptide(L)'
;MESNIPDIFEASGVVLRPDNLFMYIIFDNTFQIGVFCTWLAIQTINCTNKLLDWPDNTFNKLNSEFEGIAYNSLTDTYFIAQETIPSNVSPDEYNSNIFEVQIIINVTFSSINLIQSCRINWTFDSTSKGFEGIEFIIHHKRNKNYLLALCEANKFTLQSMSEYPVTSLGNGTLVVLEKHETTYNNSCQWESVGIINLPSDLKFRDYSALSAYRQKTSTYIAVTSQENSQIWIGIIEEIDQSPYFRITSSDKTGVYNLPRTIVNGKSLANELLLYLFEFLDGIHLLRTFHGLNSRFNHLLFIHFRAYRFDFRSISKYEFDIICRNYLPSITDQIISLTISDDDETPNLSEIFLSYNFTLDKFTHLQSLSLYSIQSFDQLNQLIFQCRQLPYLTHLYMIDGYNDDKKNDIQFLINNIWSLAKLNYFYLNYNSSSKIWLNKISIISLSIQKISIEYITCTLRDLSHLFKHTPSLQYLNTTIHFNFEDEQIPIITSSITSLKLTFESSVPVMINLFQMMPNLYSLTLKTMDIYLNGNKWKKILMKYLTKLKKFRLRMYFEFSHHKNVDEQLNKLIDTYKNSFWIEKHQWFIQCDCIPFGTYHHGILYTLPYTFDTFVCYDITKSKYTCPNEKIYWSYNRVKCFQYMKYKMNTNDNSNLLPIQFPNIQHLKIGIPFDDNFWSYIPSLHRLTTLEVILGENYTHYQLQNLFNISPCLYSLRFFFSIDLNISLEQVISPSIRRLNFITKCSSNITHLNTIECNALAHSQLGHQCEVLLIIVENRANILNIIKTMNNLRSLIFQCKDDKWNNKDISSINDELVEWLRMCLPSTYSITRDKNEVLNIRIWISKNEKNTILS
;
A
#
# COMPACT_ATOMS: atom_id res chain seq x y z
N MET A 1 5.61 49.18 16.06
CA MET A 1 5.00 47.91 16.48
C MET A 1 5.95 46.84 16.02
N GLU A 2 6.84 46.40 16.90
CA GLU A 2 7.74 45.29 16.65
C GLU A 2 6.91 44.04 16.36
N SER A 3 7.35 43.31 15.33
CA SER A 3 6.74 42.09 14.84
C SER A 3 6.76 41.01 15.93
N ASN A 4 5.57 40.49 16.29
CA ASN A 4 5.44 39.20 16.96
C ASN A 4 6.05 38.12 16.06
N ILE A 5 7.31 37.79 16.32
CA ILE A 5 7.92 36.54 15.86
C ILE A 5 7.16 35.43 16.60
N PRO A 6 6.62 34.39 15.91
CA PRO A 6 6.00 33.27 16.59
C PRO A 6 7.00 32.65 17.57
N ASP A 7 6.53 32.25 18.76
CA ASP A 7 7.38 31.59 19.77
C ASP A 7 8.17 30.46 19.11
N ILE A 8 9.50 30.62 19.07
CA ILE A 8 10.40 29.61 18.51
C ILE A 8 10.57 28.56 19.60
N PHE A 9 10.06 27.36 19.37
CA PHE A 9 10.30 26.22 20.26
C PHE A 9 11.64 25.55 19.93
N GLU A 10 12.48 25.36 20.93
CA GLU A 10 13.76 24.67 20.80
C GLU A 10 13.62 23.26 21.39
N ALA A 11 13.39 22.28 20.51
CA ALA A 11 13.16 20.90 20.90
C ALA A 11 14.48 20.21 21.27
N SER A 12 14.54 19.64 22.47
CA SER A 12 15.73 19.00 23.03
C SER A 12 15.61 17.48 23.11
N GLY A 13 14.40 16.95 23.19
CA GLY A 13 14.17 15.51 23.29
C GLY A 13 12.86 15.07 22.66
N VAL A 14 12.86 13.86 22.08
CA VAL A 14 11.69 13.24 21.47
C VAL A 14 11.55 11.78 21.88
N VAL A 15 10.34 11.37 22.23
CA VAL A 15 10.03 9.95 22.46
C VAL A 15 8.76 9.54 21.72
N LEU A 16 8.79 8.33 21.17
CA LEU A 16 7.67 7.73 20.47
C LEU A 16 7.01 6.67 21.36
N ARG A 17 5.68 6.70 21.50
CA ARG A 17 4.98 5.60 22.19
C ARG A 17 5.00 4.32 21.35
N PRO A 18 5.08 3.13 21.97
CA PRO A 18 5.04 1.85 21.26
C PRO A 18 3.79 1.60 20.43
N ASP A 19 2.67 2.26 20.76
CA ASP A 19 1.42 2.20 19.98
C ASP A 19 1.50 3.00 18.67
N ASN A 20 2.58 3.76 18.46
CA ASN A 20 2.78 4.67 17.33
C ASN A 20 1.62 5.64 17.12
N LEU A 21 0.89 6.04 18.18
CA LEU A 21 -0.19 7.03 18.08
C LEU A 21 0.33 8.44 18.30
N PHE A 22 1.16 8.63 19.32
CA PHE A 22 1.68 9.92 19.73
C PHE A 22 3.22 9.93 19.83
N MET A 23 3.78 11.08 19.44
CA MET A 23 5.15 11.50 19.64
C MET A 23 5.15 12.65 20.65
N TYR A 24 6.04 12.57 21.63
CA TYR A 24 6.16 13.57 22.70
C TYR A 24 7.48 14.28 22.55
N ILE A 25 7.44 15.62 22.59
CA ILE A 25 8.59 16.49 22.42
C ILE A 25 8.70 17.38 23.65
N ILE A 26 9.88 17.43 24.25
CA ILE A 26 10.24 18.40 25.28
C ILE A 26 11.00 19.56 24.63
N PHE A 27 10.87 20.73 25.23
CA PHE A 27 11.55 21.94 24.79
C PHE A 27 12.48 22.41 25.90
N ASP A 28 13.66 22.94 25.55
CA ASP A 28 14.64 23.50 26.50
C ASP A 28 14.25 24.91 26.97
N ASN A 29 13.50 25.63 26.14
CA ASN A 29 13.19 27.04 26.32
C ASN A 29 11.77 27.30 26.81
N THR A 30 10.96 26.26 27.01
CA THR A 30 9.61 26.39 27.57
C THR A 30 9.25 25.23 28.50
N PHE A 31 8.48 25.53 29.55
CA PHE A 31 7.86 24.53 30.43
C PHE A 31 6.60 23.93 29.79
N GLN A 32 6.74 23.37 28.60
CA GLN A 32 5.66 22.70 27.88
C GLN A 32 6.14 21.38 27.28
N ILE A 33 5.21 20.44 27.11
CA ILE A 33 5.43 19.22 26.34
C ILE A 33 4.54 19.25 25.10
N GLY A 34 5.16 19.12 23.94
CA GLY A 34 4.47 18.94 22.68
C GLY A 34 4.02 17.50 22.52
N VAL A 35 2.73 17.32 22.24
CA VAL A 35 2.10 16.04 21.95
C VAL A 35 1.65 16.07 20.50
N PHE A 36 2.26 15.24 19.66
CA PHE A 36 2.04 15.25 18.22
C PHE A 36 1.60 13.89 17.71
N CYS A 37 0.73 13.88 16.71
CA CYS A 37 0.40 12.67 15.98
C CYS A 37 1.62 12.19 15.18
N THR A 38 1.91 10.90 15.25
CA THR A 38 2.99 10.26 14.48
C THR A 38 2.74 10.31 12.97
N TRP A 39 1.46 10.29 12.60
CA TRP A 39 0.96 10.60 11.27
C TRP A 39 0.87 12.12 11.17
N LEU A 40 1.96 12.76 10.74
CA LEU A 40 1.99 14.21 10.49
C LEU A 40 0.97 14.66 9.41
N ALA A 41 0.31 13.72 8.73
CA ALA A 41 -0.86 13.95 7.89
C ALA A 41 -2.13 14.03 8.75
N ILE A 42 -2.69 15.24 8.85
CA ILE A 42 -4.07 15.65 9.21
C ILE A 42 -4.87 14.78 10.19
N GLN A 43 -5.30 15.45 11.27
CA GLN A 43 -6.36 15.07 12.23
C GLN A 43 -7.15 13.80 11.86
N THR A 44 -6.69 12.66 12.34
CA THR A 44 -7.59 11.53 12.54
C THR A 44 -8.44 11.83 13.78
N ILE A 45 -9.69 11.35 13.80
CA ILE A 45 -10.69 11.66 14.85
C ILE A 45 -10.17 11.40 16.28
N ASN A 46 -9.12 10.58 16.44
CA ASN A 46 -8.57 10.18 17.74
C ASN A 46 -7.22 10.83 18.08
N CYS A 47 -6.67 11.72 17.24
CA CYS A 47 -5.37 12.33 17.49
C CYS A 47 -5.36 13.82 17.12
N THR A 48 -5.09 14.66 18.12
CA THR A 48 -4.96 16.12 17.97
C THR A 48 -3.62 16.55 18.55
N ASN A 49 -2.87 17.37 17.80
CA ASN A 49 -1.63 17.96 18.29
C ASN A 49 -1.95 18.95 19.42
N LYS A 50 -1.23 18.88 20.53
CA LYS A 50 -1.45 19.74 21.70
C LYS A 50 -0.11 20.16 22.32
N LEU A 51 -0.08 21.34 22.92
CA LEU A 51 0.95 21.74 23.87
C LEU A 51 0.35 21.57 25.27
N LEU A 52 1.07 20.89 26.15
CA LEU A 52 0.67 20.68 27.54
C LEU A 52 1.58 21.51 28.44
N ASP A 53 0.99 22.36 29.26
CA ASP A 53 1.73 23.14 30.24
C ASP A 53 2.23 22.26 31.38
N TRP A 54 3.47 22.52 31.82
CA TRP A 54 4.05 21.87 32.98
C TRP A 54 3.22 22.18 34.24
N PRO A 55 2.96 21.21 35.13
CA PRO A 55 2.01 21.39 36.23
C PRO A 55 2.57 22.22 37.40
N ASP A 56 3.88 22.49 37.43
CA ASP A 56 4.54 23.22 38.52
C ASP A 56 4.87 24.66 38.10
N ASN A 57 4.17 25.62 38.71
CA ASN A 57 4.33 27.05 38.45
C ASN A 57 5.39 27.72 39.37
N THR A 58 6.13 26.94 40.17
CA THR A 58 7.11 27.50 41.12
C THR A 58 8.45 27.87 40.48
N PHE A 59 8.66 27.51 39.21
CA PHE A 59 9.84 27.89 38.45
C PHE A 59 9.75 29.37 38.03
N ASN A 60 10.55 30.23 38.69
CA ASN A 60 10.73 31.63 38.29
C ASN A 60 11.64 31.82 37.06
N LYS A 61 12.04 30.73 36.38
CA LYS A 61 12.88 30.76 35.18
C LYS A 61 11.99 30.79 33.92
N LEU A 62 12.45 31.49 32.89
CA LEU A 62 11.79 31.51 31.57
C LEU A 62 12.00 30.20 30.78
N ASN A 63 13.13 29.52 31.00
CA ASN A 63 13.53 28.30 30.29
C ASN A 63 13.40 27.07 31.20
N SER A 64 12.99 25.94 30.64
CA SER A 64 12.83 24.66 31.34
C SER A 64 14.17 23.95 31.55
N GLU A 65 15.11 24.15 30.63
CA GLU A 65 16.40 23.44 30.58
C GLU A 65 16.18 21.91 30.52
N PHE A 66 15.13 21.46 29.83
CA PHE A 66 14.91 20.02 29.60
C PHE A 66 15.80 19.52 28.48
N GLU A 67 16.47 18.39 28.65
CA GLU A 67 17.49 17.89 27.69
C GLU A 67 17.28 16.44 27.25
N GLY A 68 16.40 15.69 27.92
CA GLY A 68 16.12 14.31 27.52
C GLY A 68 14.77 13.81 27.99
N ILE A 69 14.15 12.92 27.20
CA ILE A 69 12.90 12.26 27.55
C ILE A 69 13.00 10.76 27.25
N ALA A 70 12.61 9.94 28.22
CA ALA A 70 12.52 8.48 28.09
C ALA A 70 11.14 7.99 28.50
N TYR A 71 10.74 6.80 28.02
CA TYR A 71 9.42 6.24 28.30
C TYR A 71 9.51 4.80 28.81
N ASN A 72 8.84 4.52 29.93
CA ASN A 72 8.63 3.18 30.44
C ASN A 72 7.22 2.69 30.10
N SER A 73 7.16 1.73 29.18
CA SER A 73 5.90 1.12 28.73
C SER A 73 5.21 0.25 29.79
N LEU A 74 5.91 -0.19 30.84
CA LEU A 74 5.32 -1.03 31.88
C LEU A 74 4.45 -0.24 32.86
N THR A 75 4.81 1.01 33.12
CA THR A 75 4.13 1.88 34.10
C THR A 75 3.48 3.11 33.46
N ASP A 76 3.54 3.21 32.13
CA ASP A 76 3.09 4.38 31.35
C ASP A 76 3.67 5.69 31.91
N THR A 77 4.97 5.68 32.21
CA THR A 77 5.68 6.78 32.89
C THR A 77 6.76 7.34 31.97
N TYR A 78 6.84 8.65 31.91
CA TYR A 78 7.90 9.38 31.21
C TYR A 78 8.92 9.88 32.23
N PHE A 79 10.18 9.84 31.84
CA PHE A 79 11.29 10.43 32.59
C PHE A 79 11.78 11.61 31.78
N ILE A 80 11.88 12.77 32.41
CA ILE A 80 12.38 13.99 31.77
C ILE A 80 13.61 14.45 32.52
N ALA A 81 14.74 14.51 31.82
CA ALA A 81 15.99 15.02 32.35
C ALA A 81 16.02 16.54 32.21
N GLN A 82 16.36 17.20 33.31
CA GLN A 82 16.66 18.63 33.35
C GLN A 82 18.18 18.81 33.44
N GLU A 83 18.68 19.89 32.84
CA GLU A 83 20.06 20.35 32.93
C GLU A 83 20.50 20.52 34.40
N THR A 84 21.78 20.78 34.58
CA THR A 84 22.45 20.82 35.87
C THR A 84 22.05 22.04 36.70
N ILE A 85 21.61 21.78 37.94
CA ILE A 85 21.25 22.80 38.93
C ILE A 85 22.33 22.81 40.01
N PRO A 86 22.70 23.99 40.57
CA PRO A 86 23.65 24.06 41.67
C PRO A 86 23.27 23.13 42.82
N SER A 87 24.25 22.38 43.31
CA SER A 87 24.14 21.49 44.45
C SER A 87 23.81 22.29 45.71
N ASN A 88 23.07 21.67 46.62
CA ASN A 88 22.83 22.28 47.94
C ASN A 88 24.07 22.19 48.84
N VAL A 89 25.08 21.40 48.45
CA VAL A 89 26.28 21.10 49.24
C VAL A 89 27.43 22.05 48.92
N SER A 90 27.59 22.43 47.64
CA SER A 90 28.62 23.36 47.19
C SER A 90 28.12 24.16 45.97
N PRO A 91 28.36 25.49 45.89
CA PRO A 91 27.99 26.30 44.72
C PRO A 91 28.78 25.95 43.45
N ASP A 92 29.88 25.20 43.57
CA ASP A 92 30.72 24.77 42.44
C ASP A 92 30.40 23.34 41.96
N GLU A 93 29.46 22.66 42.63
CA GLU A 93 28.99 21.33 42.25
C GLU A 93 27.60 21.44 41.65
N TYR A 94 27.33 20.75 40.54
CA TYR A 94 26.01 20.75 39.94
C TYR A 94 25.44 19.34 39.79
N ASN A 95 24.14 19.18 40.01
CA ASN A 95 23.42 17.92 39.85
C ASN A 95 22.22 18.10 38.92
N SER A 96 21.91 17.08 38.12
CA SER A 96 20.73 17.04 37.26
C SER A 96 19.53 16.41 38.00
N ASN A 97 18.32 16.75 37.54
CA ASN A 97 17.06 16.19 38.04
C ASN A 97 16.42 15.29 36.97
N ILE A 98 15.77 14.22 37.43
CA ILE A 98 14.81 13.44 36.64
C ILE A 98 13.41 13.69 37.19
N PHE A 99 12.53 14.20 36.35
CA PHE A 99 11.10 14.27 36.60
C PHE A 99 10.41 13.01 36.11
N GLU A 100 9.64 12.37 36.98
CA GLU A 100 8.75 11.27 36.62
C GLU A 100 7.35 11.83 36.39
N VAL A 101 6.84 11.68 35.16
CA VAL A 101 5.53 12.23 34.80
C VAL A 101 4.65 11.20 34.11
N GLN A 102 3.35 11.33 34.33
CA GLN A 102 2.30 10.66 33.57
C GLN A 102 1.61 11.68 32.67
N ILE A 103 1.52 11.38 31.38
CA ILE A 103 0.84 12.25 30.42
C ILE A 103 -0.51 11.65 30.09
N ILE A 104 -1.58 12.29 30.56
CA ILE A 104 -2.96 11.83 30.37
C ILE A 104 -3.53 12.56 29.16
N ILE A 105 -3.92 11.80 28.13
CA ILE A 105 -4.56 12.35 26.92
C ILE A 105 -5.99 11.80 26.83
N ASN A 106 -6.97 12.68 27.02
CA ASN A 106 -8.37 12.44 26.71
C ASN A 106 -8.89 13.44 25.67
N VAL A 107 -10.04 13.11 25.07
CA VAL A 107 -10.73 13.97 24.07
C VAL A 107 -11.06 15.33 24.66
N THR A 108 -11.47 15.39 25.93
CA THR A 108 -11.94 16.61 26.62
C THR A 108 -10.88 17.29 27.49
N PHE A 109 -9.87 16.55 27.94
CA PHE A 109 -8.86 17.05 28.87
C PHE A 109 -7.50 16.41 28.60
N SER A 110 -6.42 17.16 28.70
CA SER A 110 -5.07 16.62 28.59
C SER A 110 -4.18 17.34 29.59
N SER A 111 -3.38 16.58 30.33
CA SER A 111 -2.57 17.13 31.42
C SER A 111 -1.32 16.30 31.67
N ILE A 112 -0.33 16.95 32.26
CA ILE A 112 0.86 16.32 32.81
C ILE A 112 0.63 16.15 34.31
N ASN A 113 0.78 14.94 34.81
CA ASN A 113 0.79 14.63 36.24
C ASN A 113 2.22 14.38 36.68
N LEU A 114 2.81 15.31 37.45
CA LEU A 114 4.13 15.15 38.03
C LEU A 114 4.04 14.17 39.21
N ILE A 115 4.63 12.98 39.05
CA ILE A 115 4.65 11.96 40.09
C ILE A 115 5.67 12.35 41.16
N GLN A 116 6.89 12.66 40.72
CA GLN A 116 7.98 13.06 41.61
C GLN A 116 9.16 13.65 40.84
N SER A 117 10.05 14.33 41.56
CA SER A 117 11.33 14.85 41.08
C SER A 117 12.47 14.23 41.89
N CYS A 118 13.36 13.51 41.23
CA CYS A 118 14.48 12.81 41.87
C CYS A 118 15.80 13.41 41.43
N ARG A 119 16.66 13.77 42.38
CA ARG A 119 18.03 14.21 42.06
C ARG A 119 18.87 13.04 41.58
N ILE A 120 19.78 13.29 40.66
CA ILE A 120 20.80 12.33 40.26
C ILE A 120 22.02 12.50 41.16
N ASN A 121 22.50 11.40 41.75
CA ASN A 121 23.76 11.33 42.48
C ASN A 121 24.95 11.29 41.51
N TRP A 122 25.07 12.35 40.71
CA TRP A 122 26.14 12.55 39.75
C TRP A 122 26.45 14.04 39.71
N THR A 123 27.73 14.37 39.81
CA THR A 123 28.19 15.74 39.95
C THR A 123 28.91 16.17 38.68
N PHE A 124 28.47 17.31 38.14
CA PHE A 124 29.10 17.97 37.01
C PHE A 124 29.92 19.16 37.50
N ASP A 125 31.02 19.46 36.79
CA ASP A 125 31.73 20.72 36.97
C ASP A 125 30.97 21.86 36.27
N SER A 126 31.35 23.11 36.53
CA SER A 126 30.71 24.30 35.96
C SER A 126 30.86 24.42 34.43
N THR A 127 31.58 23.51 33.77
CA THR A 127 31.80 23.52 32.32
C THR A 127 31.02 22.46 31.55
N SER A 128 30.52 21.40 32.20
CA SER A 128 29.68 20.37 31.58
C SER A 128 28.20 20.59 31.90
N LYS A 129 27.36 20.78 30.87
CA LYS A 129 25.93 21.09 30.98
C LYS A 129 25.05 19.84 31.05
N GLY A 130 25.46 18.84 31.84
CA GLY A 130 24.56 17.73 32.17
C GLY A 130 24.46 16.60 31.14
N PHE A 131 23.23 16.14 30.91
CA PHE A 131 22.90 14.98 30.10
C PHE A 131 22.12 15.39 28.84
N GLU A 132 22.55 14.91 27.67
CA GLU A 132 22.03 15.24 26.32
C GLU A 132 21.03 14.19 25.80
N GLY A 133 20.58 13.31 26.68
CA GLY A 133 19.69 12.23 26.31
C GLY A 133 19.63 11.16 27.38
N ILE A 134 18.43 10.61 27.56
CA ILE A 134 18.17 9.52 28.49
C ILE A 134 17.36 8.44 27.80
N GLU A 135 17.59 7.19 28.18
CA GLU A 135 16.80 6.06 27.71
C GLU A 135 16.46 5.07 28.81
N PHE A 136 15.24 4.55 28.75
CA PHE A 136 14.75 3.56 29.72
C PHE A 136 15.07 2.15 29.26
N ILE A 137 15.69 1.36 30.13
CA ILE A 137 16.05 -0.02 29.82
C ILE A 137 15.72 -0.97 30.97
N ILE A 138 15.25 -2.17 30.60
CA ILE A 138 15.01 -3.28 31.53
C ILE A 138 16.17 -4.27 31.39
N HIS A 139 16.79 -4.60 32.52
CA HIS A 139 17.75 -5.69 32.61
C HIS A 139 17.01 -7.00 32.92
N HIS A 140 16.87 -7.86 31.94
CA HIS A 140 16.04 -9.06 32.03
C HIS A 140 16.61 -10.12 32.97
N LYS A 141 17.94 -10.32 33.02
CA LYS A 141 18.53 -11.30 33.94
C LYS A 141 18.33 -10.92 35.42
N ARG A 142 18.29 -9.61 35.72
CA ARG A 142 18.14 -9.08 37.09
C ARG A 142 16.71 -8.66 37.42
N ASN A 143 15.84 -8.57 36.40
CA ASN A 143 14.50 -8.01 36.49
C ASN A 143 14.49 -6.62 37.17
N LYS A 144 15.42 -5.75 36.76
CA LYS A 144 15.58 -4.39 37.28
C LYS A 144 15.51 -3.35 36.17
N ASN A 145 15.06 -2.16 36.50
CA ASN A 145 14.92 -1.02 35.60
C ASN A 145 16.10 -0.07 35.80
N TYR A 146 16.62 0.47 34.70
CA TYR A 146 17.69 1.46 34.72
C TYR A 146 17.38 2.59 33.73
N LEU A 147 17.98 3.75 33.96
CA LEU A 147 18.11 4.79 32.95
C LEU A 147 19.54 4.82 32.44
N LEU A 148 19.71 4.87 31.12
CA LEU A 148 20.98 5.20 30.49
C LEU A 148 20.97 6.70 30.24
N ALA A 149 21.97 7.43 30.72
CA ALA A 149 22.08 8.88 30.54
C ALA A 149 23.37 9.22 29.78
N LEU A 150 23.25 9.92 28.66
CA LEU A 150 24.37 10.34 27.82
C LEU A 150 24.92 11.67 28.29
N CYS A 151 26.18 11.71 28.71
CA CYS A 151 26.84 12.96 29.09
C CYS A 151 27.13 13.82 27.85
N GLU A 152 26.96 15.13 27.96
CA GLU A 152 27.40 16.10 26.94
C GLU A 152 28.93 16.06 26.75
N ALA A 153 29.68 16.00 27.86
CA ALA A 153 31.13 16.13 27.82
C ALA A 153 31.87 14.86 27.36
N ASN A 154 32.91 15.10 26.57
CA ASN A 154 33.70 14.11 25.83
C ASN A 154 34.62 13.19 26.67
N LYS A 155 35.00 13.60 27.88
CA LYS A 155 35.89 12.83 28.78
C LYS A 155 35.49 13.02 30.24
N PHE A 156 34.82 12.03 30.81
CA PHE A 156 34.69 11.88 32.25
C PHE A 156 35.69 10.83 32.75
N THR A 157 36.80 11.27 33.33
CA THR A 157 37.62 10.44 34.23
C THR A 157 37.42 10.91 35.65
N LEU A 158 37.02 10.01 36.54
CA LEU A 158 36.91 10.21 38.00
C LEU A 158 38.22 10.72 38.67
N GLN A 159 39.31 10.86 37.91
CA GLN A 159 40.60 11.40 38.36
C GLN A 159 41.09 12.42 37.32
N SER A 160 41.17 13.69 37.74
CA SER A 160 41.61 14.90 37.02
C SER A 160 40.65 15.47 35.96
N MET A 161 39.93 16.54 36.34
CA MET A 161 38.95 17.28 35.52
C MET A 161 39.41 18.71 35.16
N SER A 162 40.71 18.96 34.93
CA SER A 162 41.19 20.34 34.72
C SER A 162 42.03 20.61 33.46
N GLU A 163 42.14 19.67 32.51
CA GLU A 163 43.09 19.84 31.37
C GLU A 163 42.50 19.73 29.95
N TYR A 164 41.20 19.50 29.76
CA TYR A 164 40.63 19.39 28.40
C TYR A 164 39.38 20.26 28.22
N PRO A 165 39.32 21.13 27.19
CA PRO A 165 38.11 21.90 26.88
C PRO A 165 36.97 20.95 26.47
N VAL A 166 35.74 21.31 26.86
CA VAL A 166 34.48 20.60 26.56
C VAL A 166 34.34 20.28 25.06
N THR A 167 34.87 21.16 24.21
CA THR A 167 34.87 21.06 22.74
C THR A 167 35.93 20.12 22.14
N SER A 168 36.65 19.33 22.96
CA SER A 168 37.67 18.39 22.47
C SER A 168 37.03 17.09 21.99
N LEU A 169 37.41 16.61 20.79
CA LEU A 169 36.86 15.37 20.23
C LEU A 169 37.00 14.21 21.23
N GLY A 170 35.88 13.53 21.53
CA GLY A 170 35.86 12.39 22.44
C GLY A 170 34.92 11.29 22.00
N ASN A 171 34.96 10.23 22.79
CA ASN A 171 34.18 9.03 22.58
C ASN A 171 32.90 8.99 23.42
N GLY A 172 32.69 9.92 24.36
CA GLY A 172 31.42 10.04 25.07
C GLY A 172 31.17 8.92 26.08
N THR A 173 30.24 9.18 26.99
CA THR A 173 30.02 8.35 28.18
C THR A 173 28.53 8.20 28.46
N LEU A 174 28.09 6.97 28.69
CA LEU A 174 26.77 6.67 29.24
C LEU A 174 26.91 6.36 30.74
N VAL A 175 26.09 6.99 31.56
CA VAL A 175 25.93 6.67 32.98
C VAL A 175 24.72 5.76 33.15
N VAL A 176 24.88 4.67 33.89
CA VAL A 176 23.80 3.74 34.23
C VAL A 176 23.24 4.14 35.58
N LEU A 177 21.98 4.57 35.60
CA LEU A 177 21.31 5.07 36.79
C LEU A 177 20.31 4.04 37.31
N GLU A 178 20.37 3.75 38.61
CA GLU A 178 19.39 2.96 39.35
C GLU A 178 18.66 3.86 40.35
N LYS A 179 17.33 3.73 40.41
CA LYS A 179 16.52 4.51 41.34
C LYS A 179 16.54 3.88 42.72
N HIS A 180 16.82 4.70 43.73
CA HIS A 180 16.74 4.35 45.14
C HIS A 180 15.73 5.26 45.85
N GLU A 181 14.85 4.65 46.64
CA GLU A 181 13.98 5.38 47.57
C GLU A 181 14.72 5.56 48.90
N THR A 182 14.81 6.80 49.39
CA THR A 182 15.42 7.08 50.68
C THR A 182 14.38 7.01 51.80
N THR A 183 14.75 6.39 52.92
CA THR A 183 13.86 6.20 54.08
C THR A 183 13.61 7.47 54.89
N TYR A 184 14.37 8.54 54.62
CA TYR A 184 14.20 9.86 55.23
C TYR A 184 13.52 10.80 54.23
N ASN A 185 12.37 11.39 54.61
CA ASN A 185 11.61 12.41 53.86
C ASN A 185 10.92 11.99 52.53
N ASN A 186 10.74 10.70 52.22
CA ASN A 186 10.19 10.24 50.94
C ASN A 186 10.93 10.83 49.71
N SER A 187 12.20 11.22 49.86
CA SER A 187 13.00 11.66 48.73
C SER A 187 13.46 10.46 47.90
N CYS A 188 13.44 10.63 46.58
CA CYS A 188 14.01 9.65 45.64
C CYS A 188 15.32 10.18 45.09
N GLN A 189 16.24 9.26 44.79
CA GLN A 189 17.54 9.57 44.22
C GLN A 189 17.89 8.55 43.13
N TRP A 190 18.43 9.04 42.01
CA TRP A 190 19.00 8.18 40.97
C TRP A 190 20.50 8.04 41.22
N GLU A 191 20.96 6.85 41.58
CA GLU A 191 22.38 6.58 41.84
C GLU A 191 23.07 6.04 40.59
N SER A 192 24.29 6.52 40.32
CA SER A 192 25.14 5.95 39.28
C SER A 192 25.68 4.59 39.74
N VAL A 193 25.19 3.52 39.10
CA VAL A 193 25.61 2.13 39.37
C VAL A 193 26.61 1.61 38.35
N GLY A 194 26.96 2.41 37.33
CA GLY A 194 27.90 2.01 36.29
C GLY A 194 28.16 3.09 35.26
N ILE A 195 29.29 2.95 34.55
CA ILE A 195 29.69 3.82 33.45
C ILE A 195 30.01 2.95 32.23
N ILE A 196 29.49 3.33 31.06
CA ILE A 196 29.75 2.68 29.78
C ILE A 196 30.41 3.71 28.87
N ASN A 197 31.68 3.50 28.54
CA ASN A 197 32.39 4.32 27.56
C ASN A 197 31.98 3.89 26.15
N LEU A 198 31.56 4.82 25.29
CA LEU A 198 31.37 4.47 23.88
C LEU A 198 32.73 4.18 23.22
N PRO A 199 32.75 3.51 22.05
CA PRO A 199 33.99 3.08 21.41
C PRO A 199 34.99 4.22 21.20
N SER A 200 36.27 3.99 21.48
CA SER A 200 37.31 5.03 21.47
C SER A 200 37.63 5.61 20.08
N ASP A 201 37.15 4.96 19.03
CA ASP A 201 37.17 5.43 17.64
C ASP A 201 36.05 6.44 17.34
N LEU A 202 35.03 6.54 18.21
CA LEU A 202 34.06 7.61 18.18
C LEU A 202 34.76 8.92 18.55
N LYS A 203 34.65 9.92 17.67
CA LYS A 203 35.26 11.24 17.82
C LYS A 203 34.21 12.31 17.55
N PHE A 204 33.15 12.28 18.35
CA PHE A 204 32.15 13.34 18.31
C PHE A 204 32.69 14.56 19.06
N ARG A 205 32.29 15.74 18.62
CA ARG A 205 32.63 17.01 19.26
C ARG A 205 31.56 17.39 20.27
N ASP A 206 30.32 17.03 19.97
CA ASP A 206 29.13 17.33 20.75
C ASP A 206 28.14 16.17 20.65
N TYR A 207 27.53 15.75 21.76
CA TYR A 207 26.57 14.66 21.84
C TYR A 207 25.17 15.23 21.97
N SER A 208 24.19 14.73 21.22
CA SER A 208 22.88 15.42 21.12
C SER A 208 21.65 14.57 21.34
N ALA A 209 21.77 13.23 21.26
CA ALA A 209 20.66 12.35 21.58
C ALA A 209 21.13 10.92 21.78
N LEU A 210 20.37 10.18 22.60
CA LEU A 210 20.47 8.76 22.84
C LEU A 210 19.14 8.10 22.47
N SER A 211 19.19 6.96 21.78
CA SER A 211 18.02 6.08 21.67
C SER A 211 18.36 4.60 21.78
N ALA A 212 17.47 3.82 22.39
CA ALA A 212 17.64 2.38 22.57
C ALA A 212 16.49 1.59 21.94
N TYR A 213 16.83 0.56 21.17
CA TYR A 213 15.85 -0.33 20.54
C TYR A 213 16.19 -1.80 20.80
N ARG A 214 15.28 -2.52 21.47
CA ARG A 214 15.47 -3.95 21.73
C ARG A 214 14.89 -4.80 20.61
N GLN A 215 15.72 -5.66 20.03
CA GLN A 215 15.29 -6.68 19.07
C GLN A 215 15.61 -8.08 19.60
N LYS A 216 14.58 -8.83 19.98
CA LYS A 216 14.69 -10.18 20.57
C LYS A 216 15.56 -10.17 21.84
N THR A 217 16.84 -10.46 21.70
CA THR A 217 17.82 -10.64 22.78
C THR A 217 18.92 -9.57 22.81
N SER A 218 18.95 -8.66 21.83
CA SER A 218 19.98 -7.62 21.72
C SER A 218 19.35 -6.24 21.84
N THR A 219 20.00 -5.34 22.57
CA THR A 219 19.62 -3.93 22.62
C THR A 219 20.56 -3.14 21.73
N TYR A 220 20.01 -2.55 20.68
CA TYR A 220 20.72 -1.60 19.84
C TYR A 220 20.66 -0.21 20.47
N ILE A 221 21.75 0.54 20.37
CA ILE A 221 21.82 1.91 20.83
C ILE A 221 22.27 2.79 19.69
N ALA A 222 21.58 3.92 19.54
CA ALA A 222 21.94 4.99 18.63
C ALA A 222 22.37 6.21 19.44
N VAL A 223 23.51 6.80 19.10
CA VAL A 223 24.00 8.05 19.67
C VAL A 223 24.24 9.03 18.53
N THR A 224 23.70 10.23 18.63
CA THR A 224 23.87 11.26 17.60
C THR A 224 24.80 12.38 18.06
N SER A 225 25.45 13.01 17.09
CA SER A 225 26.15 14.26 17.27
C SER A 225 25.60 15.29 16.29
N GLN A 226 24.99 16.33 16.85
CA GLN A 226 24.51 17.48 16.09
C GLN A 226 25.66 18.16 15.37
N GLU A 227 26.73 18.50 16.09
CA GLU A 227 27.86 19.20 15.50
C GLU A 227 28.53 18.35 14.45
N ASN A 228 28.83 17.07 14.72
CA ASN A 228 29.48 16.18 13.74
C ASN A 228 28.58 15.83 12.56
N SER A 229 27.25 15.96 12.71
CA SER A 229 26.26 15.41 11.78
C SER A 229 26.55 13.93 11.55
N GLN A 230 26.66 13.17 12.64
CA GLN A 230 26.99 11.76 12.61
C GLN A 230 26.09 11.00 13.58
N ILE A 231 25.83 9.74 13.27
CA ILE A 231 25.14 8.81 14.17
C ILE A 231 26.01 7.58 14.36
N TRP A 232 26.21 7.18 15.60
CA TRP A 232 26.82 5.92 15.95
C TRP A 232 25.73 4.92 16.32
N ILE A 233 25.81 3.71 15.77
CA ILE A 233 24.93 2.60 16.15
C ILE A 233 25.79 1.50 16.76
N GLY A 234 25.44 1.09 17.98
CA GLY A 234 26.10 0.05 18.75
C GLY A 234 25.11 -1.02 19.24
N ILE A 235 25.67 -2.05 19.87
CA ILE A 235 24.90 -3.08 20.59
C ILE A 235 25.37 -3.07 22.04
N ILE A 236 24.42 -3.11 22.97
CA ILE A 236 24.67 -3.33 24.39
C ILE A 236 24.16 -4.71 24.81
N GLU A 237 24.97 -5.41 25.59
CA GLU A 237 24.68 -6.69 26.22
C GLU A 237 24.57 -6.57 27.75
N GLU A 238 23.65 -7.33 28.33
CA GLU A 238 23.45 -7.45 29.77
C GLU A 238 24.52 -8.35 30.43
N ILE A 239 25.26 -7.80 31.39
CA ILE A 239 26.29 -8.48 32.18
C ILE A 239 25.92 -8.52 33.67
N ASP A 240 26.40 -9.52 34.40
CA ASP A 240 25.91 -9.76 35.78
C ASP A 240 26.52 -8.80 36.82
N GLN A 241 27.62 -8.11 36.47
CA GLN A 241 28.36 -7.18 37.32
C GLN A 241 28.31 -5.75 36.77
N SER A 242 28.45 -4.74 37.65
CA SER A 242 28.53 -3.33 37.26
C SER A 242 29.58 -3.13 36.15
N PRO A 243 29.27 -2.39 35.07
CA PRO A 243 28.14 -1.47 34.87
C PRO A 243 26.81 -2.10 34.44
N TYR A 244 26.64 -3.43 34.55
CA TYR A 244 25.47 -4.23 34.14
C TYR A 244 25.17 -4.27 32.64
N PHE A 245 25.81 -3.40 31.88
CA PHE A 245 25.66 -3.26 30.45
C PHE A 245 27.04 -3.03 29.81
N ARG A 246 27.34 -3.72 28.72
CA ARG A 246 28.60 -3.54 27.98
C ARG A 246 28.34 -3.42 26.49
N ILE A 247 29.08 -2.54 25.82
CA ILE A 247 29.08 -2.43 24.36
C ILE A 247 29.83 -3.61 23.74
N THR A 248 29.22 -4.24 22.73
CA THR A 248 29.85 -5.31 21.95
C THR A 248 30.12 -4.88 20.52
N SER A 249 31.27 -5.29 19.99
CA SER A 249 31.65 -5.05 18.59
C SER A 249 31.01 -6.09 17.70
N SER A 250 30.31 -5.66 16.65
CA SER A 250 29.76 -6.54 15.61
C SER A 250 29.90 -5.89 14.24
N ASP A 251 29.73 -6.64 13.16
CA ASP A 251 29.74 -6.08 11.80
C ASP A 251 28.64 -5.02 11.56
N LYS A 252 27.68 -4.90 12.49
CA LYS A 252 26.58 -3.92 12.44
C LYS A 252 26.85 -2.65 13.26
N THR A 253 27.93 -2.61 14.05
CA THR A 253 28.31 -1.42 14.79
C THR A 253 29.12 -0.48 13.91
N GLY A 254 28.81 0.81 13.90
CA GLY A 254 29.52 1.76 13.05
C GLY A 254 29.08 3.21 13.23
N VAL A 255 29.94 4.11 12.75
CA VAL A 255 29.63 5.54 12.61
C VAL A 255 29.13 5.79 11.21
N TYR A 256 27.95 6.39 11.11
CA TYR A 256 27.32 6.76 9.85
C TYR A 256 27.34 8.28 9.75
N ASN A 257 27.85 8.78 8.62
CA ASN A 257 27.83 10.21 8.32
C ASN A 257 26.42 10.62 7.90
N LEU A 258 25.88 11.63 8.55
CA LEU A 258 24.73 12.38 8.05
C LEU A 258 25.30 13.46 7.11
N PRO A 259 24.76 13.64 5.89
CA PRO A 259 25.36 14.57 4.92
C PRO A 259 25.29 16.03 5.41
N ARG A 260 26.38 16.79 5.30
CA ARG A 260 26.46 18.22 5.64
C ARG A 260 26.38 19.10 4.39
N THR A 261 25.49 20.09 4.38
CA THR A 261 25.64 21.30 3.55
C THR A 261 25.32 22.53 4.39
N ILE A 262 26.29 23.45 4.48
CA ILE A 262 26.22 24.65 5.31
C ILE A 262 25.46 25.73 4.54
N VAL A 263 24.25 26.06 5.01
CA VAL A 263 23.68 27.40 4.88
C VAL A 263 23.04 27.74 6.24
N ASN A 264 23.61 28.71 6.94
CA ASN A 264 23.09 29.30 8.18
C ASN A 264 22.76 28.32 9.34
N GLY A 265 23.70 27.45 9.72
CA GLY A 265 23.81 26.92 11.08
C GLY A 265 22.78 25.88 11.57
N LYS A 266 21.66 25.63 10.89
CA LYS A 266 20.71 24.53 11.19
C LYS A 266 20.14 23.97 9.89
N SER A 267 20.50 22.75 9.46
CA SER A 267 19.99 22.18 8.19
C SER A 267 20.18 20.66 8.03
N LEU A 268 19.07 19.94 7.76
CA LEU A 268 18.97 18.54 7.30
C LEU A 268 19.65 18.34 5.93
N ALA A 269 20.01 17.13 5.49
CA ALA A 269 20.62 16.86 4.18
C ALA A 269 19.61 16.77 3.01
N ASN A 270 19.98 17.20 1.80
CA ASN A 270 19.13 17.07 0.61
C ASN A 270 18.88 15.60 0.23
N GLU A 271 19.89 14.75 0.38
CA GLU A 271 19.83 13.33 0.06
C GLU A 271 18.86 12.58 0.98
N LEU A 272 18.82 12.95 2.27
CA LEU A 272 17.85 12.40 3.21
C LEU A 272 16.42 12.81 2.85
N LEU A 273 16.21 14.07 2.45
CA LEU A 273 14.92 14.54 1.97
C LEU A 273 14.49 13.84 0.68
N LEU A 274 15.40 13.71 -0.28
CA LEU A 274 15.13 13.00 -1.54
C LEU A 274 14.86 11.51 -1.29
N TYR A 275 15.58 10.88 -0.35
CA TYR A 275 15.32 9.51 0.08
C TYR A 275 13.96 9.37 0.76
N LEU A 276 13.58 10.30 1.64
CA LEU A 276 12.24 10.36 2.23
C LEU A 276 11.16 10.53 1.14
N PHE A 277 11.46 11.33 0.11
CA PHE A 277 10.51 11.54 -0.98
C PHE A 277 10.22 10.27 -1.78
N GLU A 278 11.16 9.32 -1.85
CA GLU A 278 10.93 8.01 -2.51
C GLU A 278 9.80 7.19 -1.85
N PHE A 279 9.40 7.52 -0.62
CA PHE A 279 8.31 6.85 0.09
C PHE A 279 6.95 7.53 -0.06
N LEU A 280 6.88 8.72 -0.66
CA LEU A 280 5.67 9.55 -0.74
C LEU A 280 5.32 9.81 -2.20
N ASP A 281 4.07 9.62 -2.63
CA ASP A 281 3.72 9.95 -4.03
C ASP A 281 3.78 11.47 -4.34
N GLY A 282 3.72 11.82 -5.63
CA GLY A 282 3.87 13.21 -6.06
C GLY A 282 2.82 14.16 -5.49
N ILE A 283 1.63 13.64 -5.18
CA ILE A 283 0.53 14.41 -4.57
C ILE A 283 0.87 14.73 -3.12
N HIS A 284 1.29 13.72 -2.34
CA HIS A 284 1.72 13.90 -0.96
C HIS A 284 2.92 14.84 -0.85
N LEU A 285 3.86 14.73 -1.79
CA LEU A 285 5.04 15.59 -1.83
C LEU A 285 4.69 17.05 -2.06
N LEU A 286 3.83 17.34 -3.04
CA LEU A 286 3.35 18.70 -3.27
C LEU A 286 2.60 19.23 -2.04
N ARG A 287 1.66 18.46 -1.52
CA ARG A 287 0.84 18.89 -0.38
C ARG A 287 1.68 19.19 0.87
N THR A 288 2.68 18.36 1.14
CA THR A 288 3.44 18.41 2.38
C THR A 288 4.58 19.42 2.31
N PHE A 289 5.29 19.48 1.18
CA PHE A 289 6.56 20.20 1.10
C PHE A 289 6.55 21.44 0.19
N HIS A 290 5.59 21.54 -0.73
CA HIS A 290 5.55 22.69 -1.64
C HIS A 290 5.11 23.95 -0.91
N GLY A 291 5.85 25.03 -1.10
CA GLY A 291 5.60 26.33 -0.47
C GLY A 291 6.20 26.47 0.92
N LEU A 292 6.81 25.42 1.50
CA LEU A 292 7.47 25.51 2.81
C LEU A 292 8.65 26.50 2.80
N ASN A 293 9.55 26.35 1.81
CA ASN A 293 10.62 27.30 1.52
C ASN A 293 11.21 27.03 0.12
N SER A 294 12.10 27.92 -0.33
CA SER A 294 12.75 27.82 -1.64
C SER A 294 13.57 26.53 -1.81
N ARG A 295 14.15 25.99 -0.73
CA ARG A 295 14.93 24.75 -0.74
C ARG A 295 14.04 23.53 -0.99
N PHE A 296 12.94 23.38 -0.26
CA PHE A 296 11.99 22.27 -0.49
C PHE A 296 11.39 22.33 -1.90
N ASN A 297 11.02 23.52 -2.36
CA ASN A 297 10.53 23.70 -3.73
C ASN A 297 11.58 23.24 -4.76
N HIS A 298 12.84 23.65 -4.59
CA HIS A 298 13.92 23.23 -5.46
C HIS A 298 14.12 21.71 -5.46
N LEU A 299 14.10 21.08 -4.28
CA LEU A 299 14.22 19.62 -4.16
C LEU A 299 13.05 18.87 -4.78
N LEU A 300 11.82 19.36 -4.59
CA LEU A 300 10.63 18.81 -5.23
C LEU A 300 10.78 18.87 -6.76
N PHE A 301 11.21 19.99 -7.32
CA PHE A 301 11.44 20.11 -8.78
C PHE A 301 12.54 19.17 -9.27
N ILE A 302 13.64 18.99 -8.54
CA ILE A 302 14.65 17.99 -8.88
C ILE A 302 14.04 16.58 -8.85
N HIS A 303 13.27 16.27 -7.80
CA HIS A 303 12.69 14.95 -7.59
C HIS A 303 11.64 14.61 -8.66
N PHE A 304 10.80 15.58 -9.05
CA PHE A 304 9.73 15.37 -10.03
C PHE A 304 10.22 14.98 -11.43
N ARG A 305 11.47 15.29 -11.79
CA ARG A 305 12.11 14.79 -13.04
C ARG A 305 12.19 13.27 -13.12
N ALA A 306 12.09 12.57 -12.00
CA ALA A 306 12.07 11.11 -11.92
C ALA A 306 10.73 10.55 -11.40
N TYR A 307 9.73 11.42 -11.17
CA TYR A 307 8.58 11.07 -10.35
C TYR A 307 7.25 10.93 -11.09
N ARG A 308 6.31 10.25 -10.44
CA ARG A 308 5.05 9.78 -11.03
C ARG A 308 3.89 10.50 -10.36
N PHE A 309 2.96 11.01 -11.17
CA PHE A 309 1.70 11.55 -10.70
C PHE A 309 0.59 10.53 -10.92
N ASP A 310 -0.02 10.08 -9.83
CA ASP A 310 -1.12 9.12 -9.86
C ASP A 310 -2.37 9.72 -9.23
N PHE A 311 -3.30 10.15 -10.07
CA PHE A 311 -4.52 10.80 -9.62
C PHE A 311 -5.67 9.83 -9.31
N ARG A 312 -5.47 8.50 -9.30
CA ARG A 312 -6.58 7.53 -9.12
C ARG A 312 -7.35 7.66 -7.81
N SER A 313 -6.68 8.10 -6.74
CA SER A 313 -7.24 8.10 -5.39
C SER A 313 -7.26 9.49 -4.76
N ILE A 314 -7.21 10.54 -5.58
CA ILE A 314 -7.16 11.92 -5.08
C ILE A 314 -8.58 12.44 -4.74
N SER A 315 -8.71 13.23 -3.68
CA SER A 315 -9.96 13.95 -3.43
C SER A 315 -10.17 15.06 -4.46
N LYS A 316 -11.42 15.44 -4.73
CA LYS A 316 -11.71 16.51 -5.69
C LYS A 316 -11.07 17.84 -5.27
N TYR A 317 -11.12 18.14 -3.99
CA TYR A 317 -10.56 19.37 -3.43
C TYR A 317 -9.04 19.45 -3.64
N GLU A 318 -8.31 18.38 -3.33
CA GLU A 318 -6.86 18.33 -3.54
C GLU A 318 -6.50 18.38 -5.01
N PHE A 319 -7.27 17.71 -5.87
CA PHE A 319 -7.07 17.76 -7.31
C PHE A 319 -7.20 19.19 -7.85
N ASP A 320 -8.24 19.91 -7.43
CA ASP A 320 -8.46 21.30 -7.82
C ASP A 320 -7.31 22.21 -7.34
N ILE A 321 -6.80 22.00 -6.13
CA ILE A 321 -5.63 22.74 -5.61
C ILE A 321 -4.38 22.45 -6.44
N ILE A 322 -4.07 21.18 -6.69
CA ILE A 322 -2.87 20.79 -7.43
C ILE A 322 -2.91 21.34 -8.84
N CYS A 323 -4.05 21.19 -9.53
CA CYS A 323 -4.23 21.67 -10.89
C CYS A 323 -4.09 23.19 -10.98
N ARG A 324 -4.62 23.95 -10.02
CA ARG A 324 -4.55 25.43 -10.06
C ARG A 324 -3.19 25.99 -9.63
N ASN A 325 -2.61 25.43 -8.58
CA ASN A 325 -1.52 26.09 -7.86
C ASN A 325 -0.15 25.51 -8.17
N TYR A 326 -0.05 24.22 -8.53
CA TYR A 326 1.23 23.52 -8.55
C TYR A 326 1.56 22.96 -9.93
N LEU A 327 0.62 22.23 -10.53
CA LEU A 327 0.83 21.51 -11.79
C LEU A 327 1.35 22.40 -12.93
N PRO A 328 0.89 23.66 -13.13
CA PRO A 328 1.40 24.53 -14.19
C PRO A 328 2.91 24.80 -14.14
N SER A 329 3.53 24.68 -12.96
CA SER A 329 4.97 24.95 -12.77
C SER A 329 5.87 23.74 -13.00
N ILE A 330 5.30 22.54 -13.17
CA ILE A 330 6.05 21.27 -13.20
C ILE A 330 5.66 20.34 -14.35
N THR A 331 4.75 20.75 -15.25
CA THR A 331 4.27 19.86 -16.33
C THR A 331 5.40 19.32 -17.19
N ASP A 332 6.42 20.13 -17.44
CA ASP A 332 7.59 19.76 -18.25
C ASP A 332 8.51 18.75 -17.56
N GLN A 333 8.37 18.50 -16.26
CA GLN A 333 9.26 17.60 -15.50
C GLN A 333 8.64 16.21 -15.28
N ILE A 334 7.33 16.05 -15.51
CA ILE A 334 6.60 14.82 -15.19
C ILE A 334 6.90 13.72 -16.23
N ILE A 335 7.40 12.57 -15.75
CA ILE A 335 7.73 11.42 -16.61
C ILE A 335 6.62 10.36 -16.67
N SER A 336 5.71 10.35 -15.71
CA SER A 336 4.59 9.41 -15.67
C SER A 336 3.34 10.08 -15.13
N LEU A 337 2.22 9.88 -15.82
CA LEU A 337 0.93 10.46 -15.49
C LEU A 337 -0.15 9.37 -15.53
N THR A 338 -0.94 9.28 -14.46
CA THR A 338 -2.14 8.43 -14.41
C THR A 338 -3.37 9.30 -14.23
N ILE A 339 -4.32 9.16 -15.16
CA ILE A 339 -5.64 9.79 -15.16
C ILE A 339 -6.68 8.68 -15.06
N SER A 340 -7.70 8.87 -14.25
CA SER A 340 -8.75 7.88 -14.01
C SER A 340 -10.12 8.51 -13.93
N ASP A 341 -11.12 7.91 -14.55
CA ASP A 341 -12.54 8.21 -14.34
C ASP A 341 -13.25 7.04 -13.63
N ASP A 342 -12.52 6.34 -12.77
CA ASP A 342 -13.07 5.22 -12.00
C ASP A 342 -14.00 5.70 -10.87
N ASP A 343 -14.42 4.76 -10.04
CA ASP A 343 -15.29 5.00 -8.90
C ASP A 343 -14.71 5.98 -7.87
N GLU A 344 -13.39 6.12 -7.77
CA GLU A 344 -12.78 7.02 -6.79
C GLU A 344 -12.68 8.46 -7.30
N THR A 345 -12.58 8.64 -8.62
CA THR A 345 -12.31 9.92 -9.28
C THR A 345 -13.18 10.17 -10.51
N PRO A 346 -14.52 10.20 -10.38
CA PRO A 346 -15.40 10.26 -11.55
C PRO A 346 -15.28 11.60 -12.32
N ASN A 347 -15.13 11.49 -13.64
CA ASN A 347 -14.90 12.58 -14.62
C ASN A 347 -13.66 13.45 -14.35
N LEU A 348 -12.67 12.92 -13.66
CA LEU A 348 -11.40 13.62 -13.46
C LEU A 348 -10.77 14.01 -14.80
N SER A 349 -10.88 13.18 -15.85
CA SER A 349 -10.31 13.48 -17.16
C SER A 349 -10.91 14.73 -17.82
N GLU A 350 -12.22 14.93 -17.69
CA GLU A 350 -12.90 16.12 -18.20
C GLU A 350 -12.49 17.36 -17.40
N ILE A 351 -12.43 17.24 -16.07
CA ILE A 351 -12.01 18.33 -15.18
C ILE A 351 -10.54 18.67 -15.45
N PHE A 352 -9.68 17.67 -15.66
CA PHE A 352 -8.28 17.85 -16.02
C PHE A 352 -8.12 18.71 -17.29
N LEU A 353 -8.89 18.39 -18.34
CA LEU A 353 -8.90 19.17 -19.58
C LEU A 353 -9.47 20.57 -19.39
N SER A 354 -10.46 20.75 -18.50
CA SER A 354 -11.06 22.06 -18.19
C SER A 354 -10.06 23.07 -17.59
N TYR A 355 -8.99 22.58 -16.95
CA TYR A 355 -7.89 23.41 -16.45
C TYR A 355 -6.90 23.87 -17.55
N ASN A 356 -7.25 23.70 -18.83
CA ASN A 356 -6.40 23.99 -19.99
C ASN A 356 -5.06 23.21 -19.97
N PHE A 357 -5.04 22.05 -19.31
CA PHE A 357 -3.93 21.11 -19.47
C PHE A 357 -4.14 20.32 -20.75
N THR A 358 -3.16 20.44 -21.64
CA THR A 358 -3.06 19.64 -22.85
C THR A 358 -1.81 18.76 -22.71
N LEU A 359 -1.90 17.50 -23.13
CA LEU A 359 -0.83 16.52 -22.86
C LEU A 359 0.50 16.90 -23.52
N ASP A 360 0.49 17.71 -24.59
CA ASP A 360 1.70 18.24 -25.25
C ASP A 360 2.56 19.11 -24.33
N LYS A 361 2.01 19.66 -23.23
CA LYS A 361 2.78 20.39 -22.20
C LYS A 361 3.68 19.48 -21.37
N PHE A 362 3.43 18.17 -21.37
CA PHE A 362 4.17 17.18 -20.61
C PHE A 362 5.32 16.63 -21.45
N THR A 363 6.24 17.51 -21.87
CA THR A 363 7.23 17.22 -22.92
C THR A 363 8.18 16.06 -22.62
N HIS A 364 8.38 15.71 -21.34
CA HIS A 364 9.22 14.59 -20.88
C HIS A 364 8.42 13.34 -20.50
N LEU A 365 7.11 13.30 -20.78
CA LEU A 365 6.26 12.16 -20.42
C LEU A 365 6.70 10.89 -21.14
N GLN A 366 6.99 9.84 -20.35
CA GLN A 366 7.41 8.53 -20.83
C GLN A 366 6.31 7.48 -20.69
N SER A 367 5.42 7.64 -19.71
CA SER A 367 4.34 6.71 -19.41
C SER A 367 3.03 7.45 -19.19
N LEU A 368 1.97 7.01 -19.88
CA LEU A 368 0.61 7.50 -19.68
C LEU A 368 -0.31 6.33 -19.35
N SER A 369 -1.07 6.46 -18.27
CA SER A 369 -2.08 5.48 -17.87
C SER A 369 -3.45 6.12 -17.80
N LEU A 370 -4.40 5.54 -18.53
CA LEU A 370 -5.79 5.99 -18.63
C LEU A 370 -6.70 4.89 -18.09
N TYR A 371 -7.37 5.17 -16.98
CA TYR A 371 -8.26 4.25 -16.29
C TYR A 371 -9.71 4.70 -16.45
N SER A 372 -10.59 3.76 -16.78
CA SER A 372 -12.05 3.93 -16.79
C SER A 372 -12.58 5.11 -17.62
N ILE A 373 -11.81 5.62 -18.59
CA ILE A 373 -12.22 6.76 -19.43
C ILE A 373 -13.40 6.32 -20.31
N GLN A 374 -14.61 6.73 -19.92
CA GLN A 374 -15.84 6.23 -20.52
C GLN A 374 -16.21 6.94 -21.83
N SER A 375 -15.71 8.16 -22.06
CA SER A 375 -16.03 8.94 -23.25
C SER A 375 -15.02 8.68 -24.36
N PHE A 376 -15.49 8.19 -25.51
CA PHE A 376 -14.63 7.99 -26.68
C PHE A 376 -14.00 9.29 -27.16
N ASP A 377 -14.78 10.36 -27.23
CA ASP A 377 -14.31 11.63 -27.76
C ASP A 377 -13.19 12.19 -26.88
N GLN A 378 -13.31 12.07 -25.55
CA GLN A 378 -12.27 12.46 -24.59
C GLN A 378 -11.04 11.55 -24.69
N LEU A 379 -11.24 10.23 -24.72
CA LEU A 379 -10.15 9.27 -24.85
C LEU A 379 -9.34 9.51 -26.14
N ASN A 380 -10.05 9.69 -27.25
CA ASN A 380 -9.43 9.95 -28.54
C ASN A 380 -8.72 11.32 -28.57
N GLN A 381 -9.27 12.34 -27.92
CA GLN A 381 -8.60 13.64 -27.74
C GLN A 381 -7.29 13.49 -26.97
N LEU A 382 -7.28 12.76 -25.85
CA LEU A 382 -6.07 12.50 -25.06
C LEU A 382 -5.01 11.75 -25.88
N ILE A 383 -5.40 10.67 -26.57
CA ILE A 383 -4.48 9.90 -27.42
C ILE A 383 -3.97 10.73 -28.61
N PHE A 384 -4.81 11.58 -29.21
CA PHE A 384 -4.39 12.46 -30.29
C PHE A 384 -3.29 13.44 -29.84
N GLN A 385 -3.43 14.03 -28.64
CA GLN A 385 -2.42 14.92 -28.06
C GLN A 385 -1.09 14.21 -27.80
N CYS A 386 -1.10 12.90 -27.53
CA CYS A 386 0.12 12.11 -27.32
C CYS A 386 1.06 12.06 -28.53
N ARG A 387 0.59 12.40 -29.74
CA ARG A 387 1.46 12.47 -30.94
C ARG A 387 2.59 13.48 -30.81
N GLN A 388 2.39 14.50 -29.99
CA GLN A 388 3.40 15.54 -29.75
C GLN A 388 4.41 15.15 -28.67
N LEU A 389 4.27 13.97 -28.04
CA LEU A 389 5.13 13.53 -26.95
C LEU A 389 6.33 12.73 -27.46
N PRO A 390 7.56 13.31 -27.47
CA PRO A 390 8.71 12.68 -28.10
C PRO A 390 9.29 11.50 -27.30
N TYR A 391 8.96 11.37 -26.02
CA TYR A 391 9.51 10.35 -25.12
C TYR A 391 8.49 9.31 -24.66
N LEU A 392 7.24 9.36 -25.14
CA LEU A 392 6.19 8.43 -24.72
C LEU A 392 6.51 7.01 -25.21
N THR A 393 6.81 6.12 -24.27
CA THR A 393 7.21 4.74 -24.54
C THR A 393 6.21 3.71 -24.01
N HIS A 394 5.39 4.09 -23.02
CA HIS A 394 4.41 3.20 -22.40
C HIS A 394 3.03 3.86 -22.40
N LEU A 395 2.02 3.11 -22.86
CA LEU A 395 0.63 3.51 -22.83
C LEU A 395 -0.21 2.40 -22.21
N TYR A 396 -0.97 2.74 -21.17
CA TYR A 396 -1.89 1.84 -20.49
C TYR A 396 -3.30 2.37 -20.66
N MET A 397 -4.20 1.51 -21.12
CA MET A 397 -5.63 1.77 -21.23
C MET A 397 -6.37 0.67 -20.48
N ILE A 398 -7.11 1.04 -19.44
CA ILE A 398 -7.66 0.08 -18.47
C ILE A 398 -9.13 0.43 -18.25
N ASP A 399 -10.01 -0.54 -18.42
CA ASP A 399 -11.46 -0.45 -18.15
C ASP A 399 -12.20 0.70 -18.89
N GLY A 400 -11.75 1.14 -20.08
CA GLY A 400 -12.29 2.33 -20.78
C GLY A 400 -13.15 2.10 -22.05
N TYR A 401 -14.07 3.03 -22.35
CA TYR A 401 -15.02 3.19 -23.48
C TYR A 401 -15.91 2.01 -23.92
N ASN A 402 -17.24 2.16 -24.01
CA ASN A 402 -18.19 1.15 -24.53
C ASN A 402 -18.69 1.41 -25.97
N ASP A 403 -18.88 0.33 -26.73
CA ASP A 403 -18.91 0.15 -28.19
C ASP A 403 -20.12 0.74 -28.97
N ASP A 404 -20.52 1.99 -28.71
CA ASP A 404 -21.66 2.60 -29.43
C ASP A 404 -21.27 3.26 -30.78
N LYS A 405 -19.99 3.61 -31.01
CA LYS A 405 -19.50 4.22 -32.27
C LYS A 405 -18.43 3.36 -32.96
N LYS A 406 -18.85 2.23 -33.54
CA LYS A 406 -17.96 1.26 -34.24
C LYS A 406 -17.09 1.85 -35.35
N ASN A 407 -17.50 2.95 -35.99
CA ASN A 407 -16.74 3.56 -37.08
C ASN A 407 -15.54 4.40 -36.61
N ASP A 408 -15.59 4.92 -35.38
CA ASP A 408 -14.56 5.85 -34.89
C ASP A 408 -13.38 5.11 -34.22
N ILE A 409 -13.58 3.86 -33.79
CA ILE A 409 -12.54 3.03 -33.17
C ILE A 409 -11.28 2.91 -34.02
N GLN A 410 -11.42 2.83 -35.36
CA GLN A 410 -10.27 2.78 -36.27
C GLN A 410 -9.35 3.99 -36.11
N PHE A 411 -9.92 5.18 -35.91
CA PHE A 411 -9.17 6.42 -35.74
C PHE A 411 -8.34 6.40 -34.45
N LEU A 412 -8.95 5.98 -33.33
CA LEU A 412 -8.26 5.84 -32.04
C LEU A 412 -7.05 4.91 -32.15
N ILE A 413 -7.23 3.74 -32.76
CA ILE A 413 -6.17 2.73 -32.89
C ILE A 413 -5.05 3.21 -33.79
N ASN A 414 -5.39 3.81 -34.93
CA ASN A 414 -4.42 4.41 -35.82
C ASN A 414 -3.63 5.51 -35.09
N ASN A 415 -4.26 6.30 -34.22
CA ASN A 415 -3.55 7.27 -33.39
C ASN A 415 -2.53 6.59 -32.48
N ILE A 416 -2.90 5.49 -31.81
CA ILE A 416 -1.99 4.71 -30.96
C ILE A 416 -0.82 4.13 -31.79
N TRP A 417 -1.10 3.49 -32.92
CA TRP A 417 -0.08 2.88 -33.78
C TRP A 417 0.84 3.91 -34.45
N SER A 418 0.40 5.16 -34.56
CA SER A 418 1.22 6.27 -35.08
C SER A 418 2.21 6.87 -34.06
N LEU A 419 2.17 6.45 -32.78
CA LEU A 419 3.07 6.96 -31.75
C LEU A 419 4.50 6.45 -31.96
N ALA A 420 5.41 7.34 -32.38
CA ALA A 420 6.71 6.98 -32.94
C ALA A 420 7.68 6.28 -31.96
N LYS A 421 7.53 6.47 -30.65
CA LYS A 421 8.39 5.87 -29.62
C LYS A 421 7.68 4.85 -28.73
N LEU A 422 6.40 4.58 -29.00
CA LEU A 422 5.62 3.66 -28.19
C LEU A 422 6.21 2.25 -28.29
N ASN A 423 6.71 1.74 -27.17
CA ASN A 423 7.36 0.44 -27.05
C ASN A 423 6.41 -0.60 -26.45
N TYR A 424 5.63 -0.20 -25.44
CA TYR A 424 4.69 -1.05 -24.75
C TYR A 424 3.28 -0.47 -24.77
N PHE A 425 2.33 -1.29 -25.23
CA PHE A 425 0.91 -1.01 -25.18
C PHE A 425 0.20 -2.05 -24.31
N TYR A 426 -0.49 -1.58 -23.27
CA TYR A 426 -1.35 -2.39 -22.42
C TYR A 426 -2.80 -1.95 -22.57
N LEU A 427 -3.67 -2.93 -22.80
CA LEU A 427 -5.10 -2.77 -22.91
C LEU A 427 -5.78 -3.81 -22.03
N ASN A 428 -6.59 -3.36 -21.09
CA ASN A 428 -7.47 -4.21 -20.29
C ASN A 428 -8.87 -3.64 -20.44
N TYR A 429 -9.81 -4.46 -20.90
CA TYR A 429 -11.14 -3.97 -21.22
C TYR A 429 -12.20 -5.04 -21.06
N ASN A 430 -13.17 -4.77 -20.20
CA ASN A 430 -14.18 -5.72 -19.73
C ASN A 430 -15.51 -5.63 -20.52
N SER A 431 -15.48 -5.51 -21.86
CA SER A 431 -16.71 -5.57 -22.67
C SER A 431 -16.71 -6.74 -23.63
N SER A 432 -17.91 -7.25 -23.90
CA SER A 432 -18.19 -8.36 -24.82
C SER A 432 -18.03 -8.01 -26.30
N SER A 433 -17.49 -6.83 -26.62
CA SER A 433 -17.36 -6.35 -28.00
C SER A 433 -16.30 -7.14 -28.79
N LYS A 434 -16.63 -7.41 -30.06
CA LYS A 434 -15.72 -8.07 -31.01
C LYS A 434 -14.58 -7.13 -31.41
N ILE A 435 -13.44 -7.74 -31.70
CA ILE A 435 -12.16 -7.06 -31.88
C ILE A 435 -12.09 -6.09 -33.05
N TRP A 436 -11.28 -5.04 -32.81
CA TRP A 436 -10.92 -3.95 -33.70
C TRP A 436 -9.52 -4.06 -34.32
N LEU A 437 -8.73 -5.08 -33.98
CA LEU A 437 -7.37 -5.29 -34.50
C LEU A 437 -7.35 -5.43 -36.02
N ASN A 438 -8.41 -5.96 -36.63
CA ASN A 438 -8.56 -6.00 -38.09
C ASN A 438 -8.75 -4.61 -38.75
N LYS A 439 -8.96 -3.55 -37.97
CA LYS A 439 -9.10 -2.17 -38.48
C LYS A 439 -7.77 -1.39 -38.51
N ILE A 440 -6.69 -1.95 -37.96
CA ILE A 440 -5.37 -1.29 -37.96
C ILE A 440 -4.93 -1.01 -39.40
N SER A 441 -4.67 0.25 -39.75
CA SER A 441 -4.18 0.60 -41.10
C SER A 441 -2.77 1.18 -41.10
N ILE A 442 -2.23 1.49 -39.93
CA ILE A 442 -0.91 2.09 -39.75
C ILE A 442 0.07 1.03 -39.25
N ILE A 443 1.26 0.99 -39.85
CA ILE A 443 2.35 0.11 -39.40
C ILE A 443 3.13 0.82 -38.30
N SER A 444 3.24 0.17 -37.14
CA SER A 444 4.12 0.62 -36.06
C SER A 444 5.43 -0.17 -36.06
N LEU A 445 6.55 0.55 -36.12
CA LEU A 445 7.90 -0.04 -36.04
C LEU A 445 8.49 0.02 -34.63
N SER A 446 7.85 0.72 -33.70
CA SER A 446 8.36 0.94 -32.34
C SER A 446 7.81 -0.06 -31.32
N ILE A 447 6.57 -0.54 -31.51
CA ILE A 447 5.90 -1.39 -30.53
C ILE A 447 6.56 -2.78 -30.52
N GLN A 448 7.10 -3.15 -29.37
CA GLN A 448 7.73 -4.47 -29.16
C GLN A 448 6.91 -5.36 -28.21
N LYS A 449 6.02 -4.76 -27.42
CA LYS A 449 5.23 -5.49 -26.41
C LYS A 449 3.78 -5.04 -26.47
N ILE A 450 2.87 -6.02 -26.57
CA ILE A 450 1.43 -5.79 -26.50
C ILE A 450 0.85 -6.74 -25.45
N SER A 451 -0.02 -6.21 -24.60
CA SER A 451 -0.81 -7.00 -23.67
C SER A 451 -2.26 -6.57 -23.73
N ILE A 452 -3.11 -7.47 -24.16
CA ILE A 452 -4.55 -7.30 -24.31
C ILE A 452 -5.21 -8.29 -23.36
N GLU A 453 -5.93 -7.82 -22.36
CA GLU A 453 -6.64 -8.66 -21.39
C GLU A 453 -8.15 -8.49 -21.54
N TYR A 454 -8.89 -9.58 -21.34
CA TYR A 454 -10.37 -9.67 -21.43
C TYR A 454 -11.01 -9.40 -22.80
N ILE A 455 -10.21 -9.15 -23.84
CA ILE A 455 -10.69 -9.01 -25.22
C ILE A 455 -10.34 -10.28 -26.03
N THR A 456 -11.30 -10.80 -26.80
CA THR A 456 -11.20 -12.08 -27.53
C THR A 456 -10.81 -11.93 -29.01
N CYS A 457 -9.68 -12.50 -29.41
CA CYS A 457 -9.16 -12.45 -30.79
C CYS A 457 -9.44 -13.71 -31.60
N THR A 458 -9.50 -13.53 -32.93
CA THR A 458 -9.36 -14.62 -33.90
C THR A 458 -7.92 -14.72 -34.41
N LEU A 459 -7.55 -15.80 -35.09
CA LEU A 459 -6.25 -15.90 -35.77
C LEU A 459 -6.10 -14.88 -36.89
N ARG A 460 -7.20 -14.52 -37.56
CA ARG A 460 -7.19 -13.49 -38.62
C ARG A 460 -6.77 -12.14 -38.05
N ASP A 461 -7.29 -11.79 -36.88
CA ASP A 461 -6.93 -10.54 -36.18
C ASP A 461 -5.44 -10.52 -35.81
N LEU A 462 -4.89 -11.65 -35.33
CA LEU A 462 -3.47 -11.74 -34.99
C LEU A 462 -2.57 -11.67 -36.21
N SER A 463 -2.95 -12.34 -37.30
CA SER A 463 -2.25 -12.25 -38.59
C SER A 463 -2.18 -10.79 -39.07
N HIS A 464 -3.30 -10.08 -38.95
CA HIS A 464 -3.36 -8.65 -39.27
C HIS A 464 -2.51 -7.79 -38.34
N LEU A 465 -2.51 -8.08 -37.04
CA LEU A 465 -1.68 -7.41 -36.04
C LEU A 465 -0.18 -7.56 -36.35
N PHE A 466 0.28 -8.76 -36.69
CA PHE A 466 1.70 -9.01 -37.01
C PHE A 466 2.15 -8.27 -38.26
N LYS A 467 1.28 -8.15 -39.26
CA LYS A 467 1.57 -7.35 -40.46
C LYS A 467 1.78 -5.86 -40.13
N HIS A 468 1.02 -5.33 -39.19
CA HIS A 468 1.08 -3.91 -38.81
C HIS A 468 1.99 -3.62 -37.61
N THR A 469 2.59 -4.66 -37.01
CA THR A 469 3.47 -4.53 -35.84
C THR A 469 4.67 -5.48 -35.98
N PRO A 470 5.51 -5.31 -37.02
CA PRO A 470 6.56 -6.26 -37.38
C PRO A 470 7.68 -6.42 -36.33
N SER A 471 7.80 -5.49 -35.38
CA SER A 471 8.79 -5.53 -34.30
C SER A 471 8.29 -6.18 -33.01
N LEU A 472 7.07 -6.76 -33.02
CA LEU A 472 6.45 -7.35 -31.84
C LEU A 472 7.21 -8.59 -31.34
N GLN A 473 7.66 -8.56 -30.09
CA GLN A 473 8.40 -9.63 -29.43
C GLN A 473 7.62 -10.31 -28.30
N TYR A 474 6.73 -9.57 -27.65
CA TYR A 474 5.87 -10.06 -26.56
C TYR A 474 4.41 -9.83 -26.87
N LEU A 475 3.59 -10.88 -26.71
CA LEU A 475 2.14 -10.80 -26.82
C LEU A 475 1.48 -11.46 -25.60
N ASN A 476 0.53 -10.76 -24.97
CA ASN A 476 -0.45 -11.31 -24.06
C ASN A 476 -1.84 -11.08 -24.64
N THR A 477 -2.66 -12.14 -24.80
CA THR A 477 -4.00 -12.01 -25.39
C THR A 477 -4.92 -13.19 -25.04
N THR A 478 -6.19 -13.10 -25.41
CA THR A 478 -7.16 -14.20 -25.39
C THR A 478 -7.59 -14.53 -26.82
N ILE A 479 -7.65 -15.82 -27.18
CA ILE A 479 -8.15 -16.30 -28.48
C ILE A 479 -9.40 -17.14 -28.25
N HIS A 480 -10.47 -16.85 -28.99
CA HIS A 480 -11.72 -17.60 -28.96
C HIS A 480 -11.91 -18.37 -30.27
N PHE A 481 -12.73 -19.41 -30.22
CA PHE A 481 -13.05 -20.27 -31.36
C PHE A 481 -13.73 -19.50 -32.50
N ASN A 482 -13.23 -19.72 -33.72
CA ASN A 482 -13.84 -19.30 -34.98
C ASN A 482 -13.60 -20.38 -36.05
N PHE A 483 -14.67 -20.86 -36.69
CA PHE A 483 -14.59 -21.91 -37.71
C PHE A 483 -13.75 -21.53 -38.94
N GLU A 484 -13.65 -20.23 -39.26
CA GLU A 484 -12.88 -19.75 -40.42
C GLU A 484 -11.34 -19.80 -40.21
N ASP A 485 -10.89 -19.98 -38.96
CA ASP A 485 -9.47 -19.84 -38.61
C ASP A 485 -8.60 -21.06 -38.99
N GLU A 486 -9.21 -22.18 -39.38
CA GLU A 486 -8.48 -23.41 -39.73
C GLU A 486 -7.73 -23.31 -41.07
N GLN A 487 -8.14 -22.39 -41.97
CA GLN A 487 -7.61 -22.25 -43.32
C GLN A 487 -6.75 -20.98 -43.53
N ILE A 488 -6.34 -20.31 -42.46
CA ILE A 488 -5.62 -19.03 -42.56
C ILE A 488 -4.16 -19.25 -43.01
N PRO A 489 -3.65 -18.44 -43.96
CA PRO A 489 -2.25 -18.49 -44.35
C PRO A 489 -1.32 -18.12 -43.19
N ILE A 490 -0.28 -18.95 -43.00
CA ILE A 490 0.68 -18.82 -41.90
C ILE A 490 1.62 -17.64 -42.20
N ILE A 491 1.54 -16.59 -41.38
CA ILE A 491 2.51 -15.48 -41.38
C ILE A 491 3.50 -15.71 -40.24
N THR A 492 4.79 -15.64 -40.53
CA THR A 492 5.83 -15.74 -39.50
C THR A 492 5.93 -14.43 -38.72
N SER A 493 5.97 -14.53 -37.39
CA SER A 493 6.15 -13.39 -36.48
C SER A 493 7.52 -13.43 -35.79
N SER A 494 7.94 -12.27 -35.27
CA SER A 494 9.13 -12.09 -34.44
C SER A 494 8.91 -12.42 -32.95
N ILE A 495 7.75 -12.98 -32.60
CA ILE A 495 7.38 -13.20 -31.19
C ILE A 495 8.33 -14.22 -30.55
N THR A 496 8.86 -13.84 -29.39
CA THR A 496 9.71 -14.68 -28.54
C THR A 496 9.03 -15.05 -27.22
N SER A 497 8.03 -14.31 -26.79
CA SER A 497 7.26 -14.59 -25.57
C SER A 497 5.76 -14.42 -25.78
N LEU A 498 4.99 -15.46 -25.46
CA LEU A 498 3.54 -15.50 -25.59
C LEU A 498 2.89 -15.84 -24.23
N LYS A 499 1.92 -15.04 -23.82
CA LYS A 499 0.96 -15.34 -22.75
C LYS A 499 -0.43 -15.40 -23.40
N LEU A 500 -1.17 -16.49 -23.18
CA LEU A 500 -2.38 -16.75 -23.93
C LEU A 500 -3.45 -17.42 -23.05
N THR A 501 -4.68 -16.92 -23.14
CA THR A 501 -5.88 -17.68 -22.81
C THR A 501 -6.50 -18.18 -24.11
N PHE A 502 -6.71 -19.49 -24.25
CA PHE A 502 -7.07 -20.12 -25.51
C PHE A 502 -8.34 -20.97 -25.36
N GLU A 503 -9.38 -20.56 -26.07
CA GLU A 503 -10.72 -21.14 -26.04
C GLU A 503 -11.11 -21.53 -27.47
N SER A 504 -10.33 -22.42 -28.10
CA SER A 504 -10.50 -22.80 -29.51
C SER A 504 -10.03 -24.25 -29.77
N SER A 505 -9.98 -24.70 -31.03
CA SER A 505 -9.64 -26.07 -31.38
C SER A 505 -8.13 -26.33 -31.44
N VAL A 506 -7.73 -27.59 -31.29
CA VAL A 506 -6.33 -28.01 -31.39
C VAL A 506 -5.69 -27.68 -32.76
N PRO A 507 -6.36 -27.86 -33.91
CA PRO A 507 -5.84 -27.41 -35.21
C PRO A 507 -5.49 -25.91 -35.24
N VAL A 508 -6.37 -25.06 -34.72
CA VAL A 508 -6.13 -23.61 -34.63
C VAL A 508 -4.92 -23.29 -33.76
N MET A 509 -4.75 -24.01 -32.64
CA MET A 509 -3.57 -23.86 -31.78
C MET A 509 -2.27 -24.24 -32.52
N ILE A 510 -2.30 -25.29 -33.34
CA ILE A 510 -1.16 -25.71 -34.16
C ILE A 510 -0.80 -24.63 -35.19
N ASN A 511 -1.80 -24.08 -35.90
CA ASN A 511 -1.60 -22.99 -36.85
C ASN A 511 -0.95 -21.78 -36.17
N LEU A 512 -1.43 -21.41 -34.97
CA LEU A 512 -0.84 -20.33 -34.18
C LEU A 512 0.64 -20.57 -33.84
N PHE A 513 1.00 -21.78 -33.41
CA PHE A 513 2.38 -22.11 -33.09
C PHE A 513 3.30 -22.11 -34.32
N GLN A 514 2.79 -22.49 -35.49
CA GLN A 514 3.53 -22.41 -36.75
C GLN A 514 3.87 -20.96 -37.14
N MET A 515 3.05 -19.99 -36.74
CA MET A 515 3.31 -18.56 -36.95
C MET A 515 4.46 -18.04 -36.06
N MET A 516 4.88 -18.77 -35.02
CA MET A 516 5.84 -18.30 -34.00
C MET A 516 7.02 -19.27 -33.81
N PRO A 517 7.79 -19.58 -34.87
CA PRO A 517 8.87 -20.58 -34.79
C PRO A 517 10.01 -20.18 -33.84
N ASN A 518 10.12 -18.90 -33.50
CA ASN A 518 11.16 -18.35 -32.61
C ASN A 518 10.72 -18.25 -31.13
N LEU A 519 9.57 -18.82 -30.78
CA LEU A 519 9.03 -18.71 -29.44
C LEU A 519 9.94 -19.37 -28.39
N TYR A 520 10.36 -18.57 -27.42
CA TYR A 520 11.24 -18.97 -26.32
C TYR A 520 10.48 -19.22 -25.01
N SER A 521 9.38 -18.49 -24.80
CA SER A 521 8.56 -18.56 -23.59
C SER A 521 7.07 -18.63 -23.94
N LEU A 522 6.37 -19.63 -23.41
CA LEU A 522 4.93 -19.83 -23.58
C LEU A 522 4.27 -19.96 -22.20
N THR A 523 3.27 -19.11 -21.94
CA THR A 523 2.33 -19.24 -20.83
C THR A 523 0.93 -19.41 -21.40
N LEU A 524 0.30 -20.56 -21.16
CA LEU A 524 -0.95 -20.94 -21.81
C LEU A 524 -2.00 -21.35 -20.78
N LYS A 525 -3.17 -20.72 -20.84
CA LYS A 525 -4.41 -21.17 -20.21
C LYS A 525 -5.31 -21.73 -21.30
N THR A 526 -5.84 -22.94 -21.15
CA THR A 526 -6.83 -23.51 -22.08
C THR A 526 -8.09 -23.92 -21.34
N MET A 527 -9.24 -23.74 -21.99
CA MET A 527 -10.52 -24.27 -21.53
C MET A 527 -11.02 -25.33 -22.52
N ASP A 528 -11.63 -26.40 -22.01
CA ASP A 528 -12.28 -27.47 -22.77
C ASP A 528 -11.39 -28.19 -23.81
N ILE A 529 -10.07 -28.22 -23.58
CA ILE A 529 -9.10 -28.92 -24.44
C ILE A 529 -8.44 -30.05 -23.66
N TYR A 530 -8.54 -31.28 -24.18
CA TYR A 530 -7.85 -32.45 -23.63
C TYR A 530 -6.62 -32.85 -24.46
N LEU A 531 -5.42 -32.57 -23.92
CA LEU A 531 -4.15 -32.99 -24.49
C LEU A 531 -3.27 -33.69 -23.46
N ASN A 532 -2.92 -34.95 -23.72
CA ASN A 532 -1.97 -35.69 -22.89
C ASN A 532 -0.51 -35.30 -23.19
N GLY A 533 0.41 -35.73 -22.34
CA GLY A 533 1.83 -35.37 -22.41
C GLY A 533 2.52 -35.84 -23.70
N ASN A 534 2.04 -36.93 -24.32
CA ASN A 534 2.56 -37.40 -25.60
C ASN A 534 2.13 -36.50 -26.77
N LYS A 535 0.87 -36.05 -26.79
CA LYS A 535 0.37 -35.10 -27.79
C LYS A 535 1.09 -33.75 -27.65
N TRP A 536 1.20 -33.23 -26.43
CA TRP A 536 1.96 -32.00 -26.16
C TRP A 536 3.41 -32.12 -26.61
N LYS A 537 4.12 -33.19 -26.23
CA LYS A 537 5.50 -33.45 -26.68
C LYS A 537 5.64 -33.36 -28.20
N LYS A 538 4.73 -34.01 -28.96
CA LYS A 538 4.74 -33.97 -30.44
C LYS A 538 4.54 -32.55 -30.98
N ILE A 539 3.59 -31.80 -30.42
CA ILE A 539 3.31 -30.41 -30.83
C ILE A 539 4.53 -29.52 -30.54
N LEU A 540 5.06 -29.56 -29.32
CA LEU A 540 6.18 -28.71 -28.89
C LEU A 540 7.46 -29.01 -29.68
N MET A 541 7.80 -30.29 -29.88
CA MET A 541 8.98 -30.67 -30.65
C MET A 541 8.88 -30.33 -32.14
N LYS A 542 7.68 -30.35 -32.72
CA LYS A 542 7.50 -30.09 -34.14
C LYS A 542 7.43 -28.61 -34.47
N TYR A 543 6.74 -27.81 -33.64
CA TYR A 543 6.42 -26.43 -33.98
C TYR A 543 7.13 -25.38 -33.12
N LEU A 544 7.55 -25.72 -31.89
CA LEU A 544 8.14 -24.78 -30.93
C LEU A 544 9.53 -25.24 -30.47
N THR A 545 10.44 -25.46 -31.42
CA THR A 545 11.76 -26.08 -31.17
C THR A 545 12.69 -25.25 -30.28
N LYS A 546 12.49 -23.93 -30.22
CA LYS A 546 13.31 -23.01 -29.39
C LYS A 546 12.74 -22.77 -27.98
N LEU A 547 11.62 -23.42 -27.63
CA LEU A 547 10.93 -23.18 -26.38
C LEU A 547 11.75 -23.66 -25.18
N LYS A 548 12.05 -22.75 -24.25
CA LYS A 548 12.74 -23.07 -22.99
C LYS A 548 11.84 -22.94 -21.76
N LYS A 549 10.85 -22.05 -21.81
CA LYS A 549 9.90 -21.83 -20.71
C LYS A 549 8.51 -22.22 -21.16
N PHE A 550 7.94 -23.26 -20.54
CA PHE A 550 6.57 -23.69 -20.79
C PHE A 550 5.79 -23.66 -19.48
N ARG A 551 4.70 -22.90 -19.46
CA ARG A 551 3.78 -22.78 -18.33
C ARG A 551 2.38 -23.06 -18.84
N LEU A 552 1.72 -24.07 -18.27
CA LEU A 552 0.42 -24.53 -18.73
C LEU A 552 -0.57 -24.52 -17.57
N ARG A 553 -1.82 -24.15 -17.87
CA ARG A 553 -3.01 -24.47 -17.08
C ARG A 553 -4.10 -24.90 -18.06
N MET A 554 -4.57 -26.13 -17.94
CA MET A 554 -5.53 -26.76 -18.86
C MET A 554 -6.72 -27.24 -18.05
N TYR A 555 -7.91 -26.71 -18.37
CA TYR A 555 -9.18 -27.18 -17.86
C TYR A 555 -9.83 -28.11 -18.89
N PHE A 556 -10.37 -29.25 -18.45
CA PHE A 556 -11.02 -30.22 -19.32
C PHE A 556 -11.98 -31.13 -18.53
N GLU A 557 -12.84 -31.85 -19.23
CA GLU A 557 -13.77 -32.82 -18.65
C GLU A 557 -13.27 -34.26 -18.81
N PHE A 558 -13.47 -35.10 -17.79
CA PHE A 558 -13.20 -36.53 -17.86
C PHE A 558 -14.38 -37.30 -18.48
N SER A 559 -14.09 -38.39 -19.20
CA SER A 559 -15.14 -39.22 -19.80
C SER A 559 -15.99 -39.91 -18.73
N HIS A 560 -17.32 -39.79 -18.83
CA HIS A 560 -18.29 -40.29 -17.84
C HIS A 560 -18.32 -41.82 -17.71
N HIS A 561 -17.95 -42.54 -18.76
CA HIS A 561 -18.09 -44.01 -18.81
C HIS A 561 -16.87 -44.76 -18.27
N LYS A 562 -15.86 -44.05 -17.76
CA LYS A 562 -14.58 -44.65 -17.35
C LYS A 562 -14.21 -44.23 -15.94
N ASN A 563 -13.54 -45.13 -15.22
CA ASN A 563 -13.03 -44.84 -13.89
C ASN A 563 -12.07 -43.64 -13.93
N VAL A 564 -12.35 -42.60 -13.15
CA VAL A 564 -11.58 -41.35 -13.08
C VAL A 564 -10.13 -41.59 -12.61
N ASP A 565 -9.89 -42.54 -11.71
CA ASP A 565 -8.54 -42.88 -11.25
C ASP A 565 -7.67 -43.42 -12.37
N GLU A 566 -8.22 -44.35 -13.15
CA GLU A 566 -7.50 -44.89 -14.29
C GLU A 566 -7.22 -43.82 -15.33
N GLN A 567 -8.19 -42.92 -15.59
CA GLN A 567 -8.01 -41.82 -16.52
C GLN A 567 -6.92 -40.85 -16.05
N LEU A 568 -6.92 -40.50 -14.76
CA LEU A 568 -5.93 -39.62 -14.14
C LEU A 568 -4.52 -40.26 -14.16
N ASN A 569 -4.41 -41.55 -13.81
CA ASN A 569 -3.16 -42.31 -13.89
C ASN A 569 -2.60 -42.33 -15.30
N LYS A 570 -3.43 -42.76 -16.26
CA LYS A 570 -3.07 -42.81 -17.69
C LYS A 570 -2.64 -41.44 -18.20
N LEU A 571 -3.29 -40.36 -17.78
CA LEU A 571 -2.91 -39.00 -18.15
C LEU A 571 -1.52 -38.65 -17.60
N ILE A 572 -1.32 -38.78 -16.29
CA ILE A 572 -0.06 -38.39 -15.62
C ILE A 572 1.13 -39.20 -16.13
N ASP A 573 0.96 -40.49 -16.40
CA ASP A 573 2.04 -41.34 -16.90
C ASP A 573 2.59 -40.85 -18.26
N THR A 574 1.77 -40.19 -19.08
CA THR A 574 2.26 -39.58 -20.34
C THR A 574 3.22 -38.41 -20.14
N TYR A 575 3.29 -37.84 -18.93
CA TYR A 575 4.19 -36.75 -18.55
C TYR A 575 5.43 -37.20 -17.77
N LYS A 576 5.61 -38.51 -17.54
CA LYS A 576 6.78 -39.05 -16.79
C LYS A 576 7.99 -39.40 -17.65
N ASN A 577 7.94 -39.20 -18.97
CA ASN A 577 9.06 -39.54 -19.85
C ASN A 577 10.19 -38.49 -19.81
N SER A 578 11.39 -38.87 -20.26
CA SER A 578 12.62 -38.05 -20.20
C SER A 578 12.50 -36.67 -20.85
N PHE A 579 11.57 -36.47 -21.80
CA PHE A 579 11.29 -35.15 -22.35
C PHE A 579 10.85 -34.17 -21.27
N TRP A 580 9.89 -34.57 -20.42
CA TRP A 580 9.30 -33.71 -19.40
C TRP A 580 10.20 -33.58 -18.17
N ILE A 581 10.72 -34.70 -17.69
CA ILE A 581 11.40 -34.78 -16.39
C ILE A 581 12.88 -34.39 -16.48
N GLU A 582 13.62 -34.96 -17.42
CA GLU A 582 15.08 -34.81 -17.50
C GLU A 582 15.48 -33.63 -18.38
N LYS A 583 14.98 -33.61 -19.63
CA LYS A 583 15.39 -32.64 -20.65
C LYS A 583 14.91 -31.23 -20.33
N HIS A 584 13.64 -31.10 -19.96
CA HIS A 584 12.99 -29.80 -19.79
C HIS A 584 12.66 -29.44 -18.34
N GLN A 585 12.61 -30.43 -17.44
CA GLN A 585 12.21 -30.25 -16.03
C GLN A 585 10.87 -29.50 -15.88
N TRP A 586 9.93 -29.80 -16.78
CA TRP A 586 8.57 -29.26 -16.73
C TRP A 586 7.67 -30.24 -15.99
N PHE A 587 7.61 -30.09 -14.66
CA PHE A 587 6.74 -30.89 -13.81
C PHE A 587 5.30 -30.40 -13.91
N ILE A 588 4.34 -31.32 -13.73
CA ILE A 588 2.91 -31.01 -13.76
C ILE A 588 2.20 -31.58 -12.54
N GLN A 589 1.06 -30.98 -12.21
CA GLN A 589 0.04 -31.51 -11.31
C GLN A 589 -1.30 -31.53 -12.06
N CYS A 590 -2.13 -32.53 -11.77
CA CYS A 590 -3.52 -32.57 -12.22
C CYS A 590 -4.43 -32.80 -11.01
N ASP A 591 -5.38 -31.90 -10.82
CA ASP A 591 -6.42 -31.97 -9.79
C ASP A 591 -7.75 -32.35 -10.41
N CYS A 592 -8.51 -33.21 -9.72
CA CYS A 592 -9.82 -33.68 -10.13
C CYS A 592 -10.91 -33.07 -9.25
N ILE A 593 -11.83 -32.36 -9.88
CA ILE A 593 -12.89 -31.58 -9.23
C ILE A 593 -14.25 -32.19 -9.59
N PRO A 594 -15.11 -32.50 -8.61
CA PRO A 594 -16.47 -32.94 -8.85
C PRO A 594 -17.35 -31.74 -9.21
N PHE A 595 -18.20 -31.89 -10.23
CA PHE A 595 -19.19 -30.89 -10.63
C PHE A 595 -20.51 -31.60 -10.96
N GLY A 596 -21.41 -31.68 -9.97
CA GLY A 596 -22.63 -32.49 -10.08
C GLY A 596 -22.28 -33.97 -10.28
N THR A 597 -22.76 -34.58 -11.37
CA THR A 597 -22.42 -35.95 -11.78
C THR A 597 -21.13 -36.07 -12.59
N TYR A 598 -20.49 -34.94 -12.91
CA TYR A 598 -19.34 -34.84 -13.80
C TYR A 598 -18.03 -34.62 -13.03
N HIS A 599 -16.90 -34.93 -13.66
CA HIS A 599 -15.58 -34.70 -13.11
C HIS A 599 -14.75 -33.87 -14.09
N HIS A 600 -14.22 -32.75 -13.60
CA HIS A 600 -13.33 -31.88 -14.37
C HIS A 600 -11.89 -32.05 -13.88
N GLY A 601 -10.94 -31.98 -14.82
CA GLY A 601 -9.52 -31.96 -14.55
C GLY A 601 -8.94 -30.56 -14.71
N ILE A 602 -8.09 -30.15 -13.76
CA ILE A 602 -7.22 -28.99 -13.92
C ILE A 602 -5.77 -29.46 -13.91
N LEU A 603 -5.11 -29.41 -15.05
CA LEU A 603 -3.70 -29.74 -15.20
C LEU A 603 -2.88 -28.47 -15.28
N TYR A 604 -1.81 -28.35 -14.50
CA TYR A 604 -0.92 -27.19 -14.54
C TYR A 604 0.55 -27.53 -14.28
N THR A 605 1.44 -26.68 -14.79
CA THR A 605 2.89 -26.79 -14.55
C THR A 605 3.31 -26.29 -13.17
N LEU A 606 4.38 -26.87 -12.64
CA LEU A 606 4.95 -26.53 -11.33
C LEU A 606 6.30 -25.82 -11.45
N PRO A 607 6.60 -24.83 -10.58
CA PRO A 607 5.68 -24.22 -9.60
C PRO A 607 4.54 -23.46 -10.28
N TYR A 608 3.42 -23.28 -9.58
CA TYR A 608 2.28 -22.54 -10.12
C TYR A 608 2.67 -21.09 -10.44
N THR A 609 2.41 -20.66 -11.66
CA THR A 609 2.91 -19.37 -12.17
C THR A 609 1.85 -18.33 -12.46
N PHE A 610 0.57 -18.67 -12.28
CA PHE A 610 -0.55 -17.78 -12.53
C PHE A 610 -0.88 -16.95 -11.28
N ASP A 611 -1.48 -15.81 -11.53
CA ASP A 611 -1.87 -14.78 -10.56
C ASP A 611 -3.16 -15.11 -9.80
N THR A 612 -4.05 -15.89 -10.41
CA THR A 612 -5.33 -16.29 -9.81
C THR A 612 -5.37 -17.78 -9.52
N PHE A 613 -5.73 -18.14 -8.30
CA PHE A 613 -6.01 -19.51 -7.89
C PHE A 613 -7.42 -19.62 -7.30
N VAL A 614 -8.15 -20.66 -7.71
CA VAL A 614 -9.47 -20.97 -7.18
C VAL A 614 -9.37 -22.29 -6.44
N CYS A 615 -9.68 -22.28 -5.16
CA CYS A 615 -9.75 -23.47 -4.33
C CYS A 615 -11.12 -24.13 -4.53
N TYR A 616 -11.09 -25.35 -5.05
CA TYR A 616 -12.25 -26.20 -5.25
C TYR A 616 -12.22 -27.36 -4.26
N ASP A 617 -13.37 -28.03 -4.08
CA ASP A 617 -13.42 -29.32 -3.40
C ASP A 617 -12.74 -30.38 -4.28
N ILE A 618 -11.48 -30.72 -3.97
CA ILE A 618 -10.70 -31.65 -4.79
C ILE A 618 -10.91 -33.07 -4.29
N THR A 619 -11.32 -33.94 -5.19
CA THR A 619 -11.45 -35.37 -4.87
C THR A 619 -10.08 -36.05 -4.89
N LYS A 620 -9.24 -35.75 -5.89
CA LYS A 620 -7.96 -36.44 -6.14
C LYS A 620 -6.96 -35.53 -6.84
N SER A 621 -5.68 -35.71 -6.53
CA SER A 621 -4.56 -34.99 -7.14
C SER A 621 -3.40 -35.93 -7.46
N LYS A 622 -2.72 -35.71 -8.59
CA LYS A 622 -1.49 -36.42 -8.96
C LYS A 622 -0.50 -35.49 -9.62
N TYR A 623 0.80 -35.75 -9.44
CA TYR A 623 1.87 -34.93 -9.96
C TYR A 623 3.05 -35.75 -10.48
N THR A 624 3.95 -35.10 -11.21
CA THR A 624 5.19 -35.72 -11.74
C THR A 624 6.47 -35.28 -11.04
N CYS A 625 6.36 -34.38 -10.05
CA CYS A 625 7.49 -33.93 -9.26
C CYS A 625 8.06 -35.08 -8.38
N PRO A 626 9.38 -35.32 -8.38
CA PRO A 626 9.99 -36.43 -7.63
C PRO A 626 10.08 -36.23 -6.10
N ASN A 627 9.82 -35.03 -5.57
CA ASN A 627 9.88 -34.75 -4.12
C ASN A 627 8.48 -34.73 -3.49
N GLU A 628 8.11 -35.82 -2.81
CA GLU A 628 6.78 -36.00 -2.18
C GLU A 628 6.55 -35.19 -0.88
N LYS A 629 7.55 -34.44 -0.37
CA LYS A 629 7.53 -33.83 0.98
C LYS A 629 7.67 -32.31 1.06
N ILE A 630 7.35 -31.54 0.02
CA ILE A 630 7.54 -30.08 0.04
C ILE A 630 6.19 -29.37 0.08
N TYR A 631 5.94 -28.56 1.11
CA TYR A 631 4.91 -27.53 1.08
C TYR A 631 5.24 -26.53 -0.02
N TRP A 632 4.40 -26.44 -1.05
CA TRP A 632 4.63 -25.54 -2.17
C TRP A 632 4.13 -24.14 -1.85
N SER A 633 5.03 -23.18 -1.95
CA SER A 633 4.67 -21.78 -1.82
C SER A 633 4.36 -21.18 -3.19
N TYR A 634 3.11 -20.81 -3.42
CA TYR A 634 2.64 -20.20 -4.68
C TYR A 634 2.71 -18.67 -4.60
N ASN A 635 3.94 -18.17 -4.47
CA ASN A 635 4.26 -16.75 -4.28
C ASN A 635 3.71 -15.78 -5.36
N ARG A 636 3.35 -16.29 -6.55
CA ARG A 636 2.84 -15.48 -7.66
C ARG A 636 1.33 -15.27 -7.62
N VAL A 637 0.62 -16.07 -6.84
CA VAL A 637 -0.83 -15.94 -6.68
C VAL A 637 -1.11 -14.70 -5.84
N LYS A 638 -1.85 -13.77 -6.44
CA LYS A 638 -2.29 -12.52 -5.82
C LYS A 638 -3.78 -12.52 -5.56
N CYS A 639 -4.55 -13.23 -6.39
CA CYS A 639 -5.99 -13.40 -6.26
C CYS A 639 -6.30 -14.84 -5.85
N PHE A 640 -6.88 -15.02 -4.67
CA PHE A 640 -7.29 -16.32 -4.14
C PHE A 640 -8.80 -16.34 -3.95
N GLN A 641 -9.45 -17.39 -4.45
CA GLN A 641 -10.88 -17.60 -4.28
C GLN A 641 -11.12 -18.89 -3.48
N TYR A 642 -11.80 -18.76 -2.35
CA TYR A 642 -12.15 -19.86 -1.47
C TYR A 642 -13.66 -20.10 -1.51
N MET A 643 -14.08 -21.10 -2.29
CA MET A 643 -15.48 -21.37 -2.63
C MET A 643 -15.85 -22.84 -2.36
N LYS A 644 -15.68 -23.30 -1.13
CA LYS A 644 -16.13 -24.64 -0.74
C LYS A 644 -17.65 -24.65 -0.51
N TYR A 645 -18.37 -25.53 -1.22
CA TYR A 645 -19.83 -25.57 -1.22
C TYR A 645 -20.42 -26.65 -0.29
N LYS A 646 -19.60 -27.53 0.31
CA LYS A 646 -20.08 -28.58 1.23
C LYS A 646 -19.44 -28.45 2.61
N MET A 647 -20.26 -28.12 3.61
CA MET A 647 -19.86 -28.11 5.03
C MET A 647 -19.96 -29.48 5.73
N ASN A 648 -20.48 -30.52 5.08
CA ASN A 648 -20.98 -31.72 5.78
C ASN A 648 -20.36 -33.06 5.37
N THR A 649 -19.04 -33.13 5.21
CA THR A 649 -18.35 -34.44 5.23
C THR A 649 -17.15 -34.37 6.14
N ASN A 650 -17.14 -35.19 7.21
CA ASN A 650 -16.00 -35.50 8.09
C ASN A 650 -14.79 -36.12 7.34
N ASP A 651 -14.75 -36.03 6.02
CA ASP A 651 -13.60 -36.39 5.23
C ASP A 651 -12.59 -35.25 5.32
N ASN A 652 -11.53 -35.49 6.12
CA ASN A 652 -10.22 -34.84 6.03
C ASN A 652 -9.57 -35.08 4.65
N SER A 653 -10.31 -34.81 3.58
CA SER A 653 -9.92 -35.04 2.19
C SER A 653 -8.76 -34.10 1.85
N ASN A 654 -7.58 -34.70 1.74
CA ASN A 654 -6.37 -34.21 1.08
C ASN A 654 -6.19 -32.69 1.07
N LEU A 655 -5.85 -32.12 2.24
CA LEU A 655 -5.24 -30.80 2.29
C LEU A 655 -4.07 -30.78 1.30
N LEU A 656 -4.17 -29.93 0.28
CA LEU A 656 -3.05 -29.74 -0.62
C LEU A 656 -1.91 -29.10 0.19
N PRO A 657 -0.67 -29.59 0.08
CA PRO A 657 0.47 -28.99 0.76
C PRO A 657 0.88 -27.70 0.02
N ILE A 658 -0.01 -26.71 -0.06
CA ILE A 658 0.15 -25.47 -0.82
C ILE A 658 -0.14 -24.28 0.08
N GLN A 659 0.69 -23.25 -0.04
CA GLN A 659 0.54 -22.00 0.69
C GLN A 659 0.58 -20.79 -0.24
N PHE A 660 -0.18 -19.75 0.11
CA PHE A 660 -0.35 -18.52 -0.66
C PHE A 660 0.05 -17.30 0.19
N PRO A 661 1.35 -16.97 0.30
CA PRO A 661 1.81 -15.93 1.23
C PRO A 661 1.64 -14.49 0.74
N ASN A 662 1.33 -14.27 -0.55
CA ASN A 662 1.32 -12.95 -1.18
C ASN A 662 -0.06 -12.53 -1.70
N ILE A 663 -1.13 -12.98 -1.06
CA ILE A 663 -2.50 -12.65 -1.46
C ILE A 663 -2.74 -11.15 -1.29
N GLN A 664 -3.25 -10.51 -2.35
CA GLN A 664 -3.67 -9.11 -2.39
C GLN A 664 -5.18 -8.98 -2.51
N HIS A 665 -5.84 -9.96 -3.11
CA HIS A 665 -7.29 -10.04 -3.29
C HIS A 665 -7.79 -11.41 -2.81
N LEU A 666 -8.76 -11.43 -1.90
CA LEU A 666 -9.41 -12.63 -1.41
C LEU A 666 -10.90 -12.59 -1.72
N LYS A 667 -11.43 -13.65 -2.33
CA LYS A 667 -12.88 -13.87 -2.48
C LYS A 667 -13.28 -15.08 -1.66
N ILE A 668 -14.21 -14.92 -0.71
CA ILE A 668 -14.55 -15.96 0.26
C ILE A 668 -16.05 -16.00 0.57
N GLY A 669 -16.59 -17.22 0.69
CA GLY A 669 -17.91 -17.45 1.27
C GLY A 669 -17.84 -17.51 2.79
N ILE A 670 -18.76 -16.85 3.49
CA ILE A 670 -18.90 -16.93 4.95
C ILE A 670 -20.23 -17.62 5.29
N PRO A 671 -20.23 -18.68 6.12
CA PRO A 671 -19.08 -19.21 6.85
C PRO A 671 -18.10 -20.03 5.98
N PHE A 672 -16.85 -20.14 6.42
CA PHE A 672 -15.81 -21.01 5.85
C PHE A 672 -15.23 -21.98 6.91
N ASP A 673 -14.61 -23.08 6.46
CA ASP A 673 -14.01 -24.12 7.32
C ASP A 673 -12.58 -23.78 7.79
N ASP A 674 -12.10 -24.48 8.83
CA ASP A 674 -10.76 -24.23 9.41
C ASP A 674 -9.61 -24.57 8.46
N ASN A 675 -9.88 -25.38 7.43
CA ASN A 675 -8.90 -25.71 6.39
C ASN A 675 -8.40 -24.48 5.65
N PHE A 676 -9.19 -23.41 5.59
CA PHE A 676 -8.80 -22.13 5.00
C PHE A 676 -7.43 -21.63 5.49
N TRP A 677 -7.18 -21.71 6.80
CA TRP A 677 -5.95 -21.19 7.42
C TRP A 677 -4.71 -22.00 7.04
N SER A 678 -4.87 -23.26 6.62
CA SER A 678 -3.74 -24.06 6.14
C SER A 678 -3.15 -23.54 4.82
N TYR A 679 -3.97 -22.88 4.00
CA TYR A 679 -3.58 -22.34 2.70
C TYR A 679 -2.96 -20.95 2.81
N ILE A 680 -3.33 -20.18 3.83
CA ILE A 680 -2.99 -18.77 3.95
C ILE A 680 -2.12 -18.55 5.18
N PRO A 681 -0.79 -18.51 5.02
CA PRO A 681 0.11 -18.27 6.15
C PRO A 681 0.08 -16.81 6.65
N SER A 682 -0.39 -15.86 5.84
CA SER A 682 -0.48 -14.43 6.21
C SER A 682 -1.44 -13.67 5.31
N LEU A 683 -2.12 -12.65 5.87
CA LEU A 683 -2.96 -11.69 5.15
C LEU A 683 -2.43 -10.24 5.23
N HIS A 684 -1.16 -10.02 5.62
CA HIS A 684 -0.59 -8.67 5.74
C HIS A 684 -0.58 -7.88 4.42
N ARG A 685 -0.65 -8.55 3.27
CA ARG A 685 -0.68 -7.91 1.94
C ARG A 685 -2.08 -7.80 1.35
N LEU A 686 -3.10 -8.26 2.06
CA LEU A 686 -4.48 -8.23 1.59
C LEU A 686 -4.96 -6.78 1.49
N THR A 687 -5.40 -6.38 0.30
CA THR A 687 -5.91 -5.02 0.02
C THR A 687 -7.39 -5.01 -0.33
N THR A 688 -7.91 -6.12 -0.87
CA THR A 688 -9.31 -6.28 -1.27
C THR A 688 -9.89 -7.57 -0.74
N LEU A 689 -11.05 -7.49 -0.09
CA LEU A 689 -11.83 -8.63 0.37
C LEU A 689 -13.23 -8.62 -0.27
N GLU A 690 -13.57 -9.70 -0.95
CA GLU A 690 -14.90 -9.96 -1.48
C GLU A 690 -15.58 -11.04 -0.66
N VAL A 691 -16.70 -10.69 -0.02
CA VAL A 691 -17.44 -11.56 0.88
C VAL A 691 -18.77 -11.96 0.26
N ILE A 692 -19.02 -13.26 0.19
CA ILE A 692 -20.34 -13.81 -0.12
C ILE A 692 -20.96 -14.28 1.20
N LEU A 693 -22.06 -13.63 1.60
CA LEU A 693 -22.75 -13.96 2.85
C LEU A 693 -23.71 -15.13 2.62
N GLY A 694 -23.57 -16.20 3.41
CA GLY A 694 -24.52 -17.30 3.50
C GLY A 694 -25.59 -17.08 4.57
N GLU A 695 -26.62 -17.93 4.58
CA GLU A 695 -27.79 -17.80 5.47
C GLU A 695 -27.45 -17.90 6.97
N ASN A 696 -26.37 -18.60 7.34
CA ASN A 696 -25.93 -18.83 8.73
C ASN A 696 -24.72 -17.96 9.12
N TYR A 697 -24.66 -16.72 8.65
CA TYR A 697 -23.54 -15.80 8.90
C TYR A 697 -23.37 -15.46 10.39
N THR A 698 -22.10 -15.42 10.85
CA THR A 698 -21.71 -14.81 12.13
C THR A 698 -20.61 -13.78 11.90
N HIS A 699 -20.68 -12.64 12.59
CA HIS A 699 -19.72 -11.53 12.42
C HIS A 699 -18.29 -11.86 12.88
N TYR A 700 -18.13 -12.88 13.73
CA TYR A 700 -16.84 -13.25 14.30
C TYR A 700 -15.79 -13.65 13.25
N GLN A 701 -16.18 -14.45 12.25
CA GLN A 701 -15.24 -14.85 11.19
C GLN A 701 -14.78 -13.66 10.34
N LEU A 702 -15.69 -12.70 10.10
CA LEU A 702 -15.36 -11.47 9.38
C LEU A 702 -14.42 -10.57 10.20
N GLN A 703 -14.70 -10.40 11.50
CA GLN A 703 -13.82 -9.64 12.39
C GLN A 703 -12.42 -10.26 12.50
N ASN A 704 -12.33 -11.60 12.56
CA ASN A 704 -11.04 -12.29 12.57
C ASN A 704 -10.23 -12.00 11.30
N LEU A 705 -10.87 -11.98 10.12
CA LEU A 705 -10.19 -11.60 8.87
C LEU A 705 -9.68 -10.16 8.93
N PHE A 706 -10.45 -9.23 9.51
CA PHE A 706 -10.03 -7.82 9.65
C PHE A 706 -8.82 -7.67 10.58
N ASN A 707 -8.84 -8.34 11.73
CA ASN A 707 -7.77 -8.25 12.74
C ASN A 707 -6.39 -8.64 12.20
N ILE A 708 -6.34 -9.57 11.24
CA ILE A 708 -5.08 -10.09 10.67
C ILE A 708 -4.72 -9.46 9.31
N SER A 709 -5.52 -8.50 8.83
CA SER A 709 -5.37 -7.86 7.51
C SER A 709 -5.16 -6.34 7.64
N PRO A 710 -4.00 -5.89 8.17
CA PRO A 710 -3.76 -4.47 8.46
C PRO A 710 -3.79 -3.56 7.22
N CYS A 711 -3.57 -4.10 6.01
CA CYS A 711 -3.58 -3.34 4.77
C CYS A 711 -4.91 -3.42 3.98
N LEU A 712 -5.97 -3.99 4.58
CA LEU A 712 -7.25 -4.18 3.91
C LEU A 712 -7.97 -2.85 3.66
N TYR A 713 -7.89 -2.35 2.43
CA TYR A 713 -8.47 -1.07 2.02
C TYR A 713 -9.93 -1.19 1.54
N SER A 714 -10.23 -2.22 0.73
CA SER A 714 -11.54 -2.39 0.08
C SER A 714 -12.27 -3.64 0.54
N LEU A 715 -13.54 -3.46 0.91
CA LEU A 715 -14.47 -4.53 1.28
C LEU A 715 -15.69 -4.51 0.35
N ARG A 716 -16.00 -5.65 -0.23
CA ARG A 716 -17.15 -5.82 -1.14
C ARG A 716 -18.07 -6.91 -0.61
N PHE A 717 -19.35 -6.57 -0.47
CA PHE A 717 -20.38 -7.50 -0.06
C PHE A 717 -21.23 -7.91 -1.26
N PHE A 718 -21.34 -9.22 -1.47
CA PHE A 718 -22.34 -9.83 -2.33
C PHE A 718 -23.46 -10.39 -1.47
N PHE A 719 -24.66 -9.81 -1.56
CA PHE A 719 -25.80 -10.18 -0.71
C PHE A 719 -27.06 -10.46 -1.54
N SER A 720 -27.96 -11.27 -0.97
CA SER A 720 -29.23 -11.67 -1.61
C SER A 720 -30.46 -11.51 -0.70
N ILE A 721 -30.29 -11.15 0.58
CA ILE A 721 -31.37 -11.01 1.58
C ILE A 721 -31.05 -9.81 2.48
N ASP A 722 -32.07 -9.25 3.15
CA ASP A 722 -32.05 -8.11 4.08
C ASP A 722 -30.71 -7.93 4.80
N LEU A 723 -30.13 -6.75 4.62
CA LEU A 723 -28.82 -6.38 5.11
C LEU A 723 -28.93 -5.98 6.59
N ASN A 724 -29.47 -6.87 7.44
CA ASN A 724 -29.27 -6.81 8.89
C ASN A 724 -27.81 -7.20 9.24
N ILE A 725 -26.84 -6.72 8.45
CA ILE A 725 -25.44 -6.89 8.77
C ILE A 725 -25.20 -6.06 10.02
N SER A 726 -24.72 -6.70 11.07
CA SER A 726 -24.13 -6.04 12.22
C SER A 726 -22.83 -5.30 11.84
N LEU A 727 -22.88 -4.37 10.88
CA LEU A 727 -21.77 -3.50 10.50
C LEU A 727 -21.32 -2.65 11.70
N GLU A 728 -22.24 -2.37 12.60
CA GLU A 728 -21.98 -1.75 13.91
C GLU A 728 -21.06 -2.61 14.79
N GLN A 729 -21.02 -3.93 14.61
CA GLN A 729 -20.23 -4.86 15.42
C GLN A 729 -18.84 -5.13 14.86
N VAL A 730 -18.59 -4.78 13.59
CA VAL A 730 -17.30 -5.05 12.94
C VAL A 730 -16.47 -3.78 12.79
N ILE A 731 -15.19 -3.93 13.07
CA ILE A 731 -14.24 -2.82 13.19
C ILE A 731 -13.00 -3.17 12.37
N SER A 732 -12.54 -2.22 11.57
CA SER A 732 -11.23 -2.30 10.94
C SER A 732 -10.65 -0.90 10.82
N PRO A 733 -9.40 -0.62 11.23
CA PRO A 733 -8.81 0.71 11.10
C PRO A 733 -8.36 1.03 9.66
N SER A 734 -8.31 0.06 8.74
CA SER A 734 -7.71 0.20 7.41
C SER A 734 -8.70 0.28 6.26
N ILE A 735 -9.94 -0.19 6.44
CA ILE A 735 -10.95 -0.18 5.39
C ILE A 735 -11.39 1.26 5.12
N ARG A 736 -11.33 1.68 3.86
CA ARG A 736 -11.77 3.01 3.39
C ARG A 736 -12.73 2.92 2.20
N ARG A 737 -12.90 1.74 1.62
CA ARG A 737 -13.82 1.52 0.50
C ARG A 737 -14.83 0.42 0.81
N LEU A 738 -16.10 0.75 0.67
CA LEU A 738 -17.23 -0.17 0.86
C LEU A 738 -18.05 -0.28 -0.42
N ASN A 739 -18.24 -1.50 -0.90
CA ASN A 739 -19.11 -1.77 -2.04
C ASN A 739 -20.23 -2.76 -1.64
N PHE A 740 -21.48 -2.36 -1.81
CA PHE A 740 -22.65 -3.20 -1.64
C PHE A 740 -23.19 -3.60 -3.01
N ILE A 741 -22.99 -4.87 -3.39
CA ILE A 741 -23.33 -5.41 -4.71
C ILE A 741 -24.46 -6.43 -4.55
N THR A 742 -25.58 -6.20 -5.22
CA THR A 742 -26.71 -7.15 -5.25
C THR A 742 -26.34 -8.36 -6.09
N LYS A 743 -26.55 -9.57 -5.56
CA LYS A 743 -26.40 -10.80 -6.33
C LYS A 743 -27.43 -10.79 -7.48
N CYS A 744 -27.08 -11.37 -8.63
CA CYS A 744 -27.91 -11.43 -9.85
C CYS A 744 -29.22 -12.25 -9.71
N SER A 745 -30.03 -12.00 -8.69
CA SER A 745 -31.44 -12.41 -8.60
C SER A 745 -32.31 -11.30 -9.17
N SER A 746 -33.47 -11.67 -9.72
CA SER A 746 -34.40 -10.77 -10.42
C SER A 746 -34.96 -9.58 -9.60
N ASN A 747 -34.69 -9.52 -8.30
CA ASN A 747 -35.07 -8.42 -7.42
C ASN A 747 -33.82 -7.72 -6.89
N ILE A 748 -33.60 -6.48 -7.31
CA ILE A 748 -32.58 -5.60 -6.72
C ILE A 748 -33.03 -5.27 -5.30
N THR A 749 -32.22 -5.61 -4.30
CA THR A 749 -32.44 -5.24 -2.91
C THR A 749 -31.93 -3.82 -2.68
N HIS A 750 -32.79 -2.96 -2.14
CA HIS A 750 -32.49 -1.56 -1.86
C HIS A 750 -32.36 -1.35 -0.35
N LEU A 751 -31.33 -0.65 0.08
CA LEU A 751 -31.15 -0.30 1.49
C LEU A 751 -32.18 0.75 1.90
N ASN A 752 -32.92 0.46 2.97
CA ASN A 752 -33.91 1.37 3.54
C ASN A 752 -33.23 2.44 4.41
N THR A 753 -34.00 3.40 4.94
CA THR A 753 -33.47 4.49 5.76
C THR A 753 -32.81 4.03 7.06
N ILE A 754 -33.31 2.96 7.69
CA ILE A 754 -32.73 2.42 8.94
C ILE A 754 -31.35 1.82 8.65
N GLU A 755 -31.23 1.01 7.60
CA GLU A 755 -29.96 0.39 7.21
C GLU A 755 -28.92 1.44 6.76
N CYS A 756 -29.35 2.46 6.01
CA CYS A 756 -28.47 3.57 5.62
C CYS A 756 -27.98 4.35 6.85
N ASN A 757 -28.85 4.58 7.84
CA ASN A 757 -28.47 5.24 9.08
C ASN A 757 -27.49 4.39 9.89
N ALA A 758 -27.74 3.09 10.05
CA ALA A 758 -26.84 2.18 10.75
C ALA A 758 -25.46 2.13 10.09
N LEU A 759 -25.41 2.04 8.75
CA LEU A 759 -24.16 2.12 7.99
C LEU A 759 -23.43 3.44 8.26
N ALA A 760 -24.12 4.58 8.11
CA ALA A 760 -23.50 5.90 8.22
C ALA A 760 -22.93 6.20 9.62
N HIS A 761 -23.50 5.63 10.68
CA HIS A 761 -23.04 5.78 12.07
C HIS A 761 -22.11 4.65 12.53
N SER A 762 -21.94 3.58 11.74
CA SER A 762 -20.96 2.54 12.04
C SER A 762 -19.53 3.07 11.93
N GLN A 763 -18.59 2.42 12.62
CA GLN A 763 -17.17 2.78 12.51
C GLN A 763 -16.66 2.65 11.07
N LEU A 764 -17.08 1.59 10.36
CA LEU A 764 -16.74 1.41 8.95
C LEU A 764 -17.30 2.55 8.08
N GLY A 765 -18.51 3.03 8.38
CA GLY A 765 -19.12 4.16 7.69
C GLY A 765 -18.38 5.47 7.91
N HIS A 766 -18.04 5.80 9.16
CA HIS A 766 -17.36 7.06 9.49
C HIS A 766 -16.01 7.23 8.80
N GLN A 767 -15.24 6.14 8.66
CA GLN A 767 -13.94 6.17 7.98
C GLN A 767 -14.01 5.95 6.47
N CYS A 768 -15.18 5.59 5.93
CA CYS A 768 -15.33 5.27 4.51
C CYS A 768 -15.09 6.53 3.66
N GLU A 769 -14.20 6.40 2.68
CA GLU A 769 -13.86 7.42 1.70
C GLU A 769 -14.60 7.18 0.37
N VAL A 770 -14.80 5.91 -0.03
CA VAL A 770 -15.43 5.53 -1.29
C VAL A 770 -16.56 4.54 -1.03
N LEU A 771 -17.79 4.91 -1.38
CA LEU A 771 -18.99 4.09 -1.16
C LEU A 771 -19.71 3.78 -2.48
N LEU A 772 -19.98 2.50 -2.74
CA LEU A 772 -20.95 2.04 -3.73
C LEU A 772 -22.17 1.45 -3.01
N ILE A 773 -23.36 2.01 -3.23
CA ILE A 773 -24.58 1.67 -2.49
C ILE A 773 -25.85 1.71 -3.35
N ILE A 774 -26.84 0.87 -3.05
CA ILE A 774 -28.16 0.91 -3.69
C ILE A 774 -29.19 1.27 -2.61
N VAL A 775 -29.90 2.38 -2.80
CA VAL A 775 -30.80 2.94 -1.78
C VAL A 775 -32.26 2.97 -2.25
N GLU A 776 -33.19 2.98 -1.28
CA GLU A 776 -34.61 3.09 -1.55
C GLU A 776 -35.08 4.54 -1.82
N ASN A 777 -34.52 5.52 -1.11
CA ASN A 777 -34.98 6.92 -1.15
C ASN A 777 -33.81 7.89 -1.36
N ARG A 778 -33.96 8.88 -2.24
CA ARG A 778 -32.94 9.88 -2.52
C ARG A 778 -32.54 10.73 -1.31
N ALA A 779 -33.41 10.89 -0.31
CA ALA A 779 -33.07 11.56 0.95
C ALA A 779 -31.95 10.84 1.73
N ASN A 780 -31.83 9.51 1.58
CA ASN A 780 -30.75 8.74 2.20
C ASN A 780 -29.38 9.16 1.65
N ILE A 781 -29.30 9.61 0.40
CA ILE A 781 -28.05 10.10 -0.23
C ILE A 781 -27.54 11.34 0.49
N LEU A 782 -28.41 12.33 0.74
CA LEU A 782 -28.01 13.54 1.47
C LEU A 782 -27.59 13.23 2.91
N ASN A 783 -28.30 12.32 3.57
CA ASN A 783 -27.97 11.90 4.92
C ASN A 783 -26.60 11.19 4.98
N ILE A 784 -26.31 10.30 4.02
CA ILE A 784 -25.01 9.64 3.89
C ILE A 784 -23.89 10.67 3.70
N ILE A 785 -24.04 11.61 2.75
CA ILE A 785 -23.03 12.64 2.48
C ILE A 785 -22.79 13.51 3.71
N LYS A 786 -23.85 13.84 4.47
CA LYS A 786 -23.78 14.67 5.67
C LYS A 786 -23.10 13.96 6.84
N THR A 787 -23.40 12.67 7.06
CA THR A 787 -22.97 11.92 8.24
C THR A 787 -21.59 11.26 8.05
N MET A 788 -21.27 10.81 6.84
CA MET A 788 -19.98 10.17 6.53
C MET A 788 -18.95 11.25 6.14
N ASN A 789 -18.25 11.77 7.15
CA ASN A 789 -17.37 12.94 7.01
C ASN A 789 -16.20 12.73 6.04
N ASN A 790 -15.63 11.52 6.00
CA ASN A 790 -14.46 11.21 5.18
C ASN A 790 -14.81 10.84 3.73
N LEU A 791 -16.11 10.77 3.40
CA LEU A 791 -16.57 10.37 2.07
C LEU A 791 -16.10 11.37 1.00
N ARG A 792 -15.26 10.89 0.08
CA ARG A 792 -14.73 11.64 -1.08
C ARG A 792 -15.37 11.22 -2.40
N SER A 793 -15.91 10.00 -2.49
CA SER A 793 -16.65 9.55 -3.66
C SER A 793 -17.85 8.69 -3.27
N LEU A 794 -18.98 8.91 -3.93
CA LEU A 794 -20.21 8.16 -3.74
C LEU A 794 -20.77 7.72 -5.10
N ILE A 795 -20.97 6.42 -5.26
CA ILE A 795 -21.65 5.80 -6.38
C ILE A 795 -22.93 5.19 -5.84
N PHE A 796 -24.06 5.52 -6.46
CA PHE A 796 -25.32 5.01 -5.99
C PHE A 796 -26.34 4.74 -7.07
N GLN A 797 -27.27 3.83 -6.77
CA GLN A 797 -28.53 3.66 -7.48
C GLN A 797 -29.67 3.98 -6.53
N CYS A 798 -30.73 4.61 -7.03
CA CYS A 798 -31.89 4.98 -6.23
C CYS A 798 -33.18 4.38 -6.80
N LYS A 799 -34.00 3.75 -5.95
CA LYS A 799 -35.29 3.17 -6.36
C LYS A 799 -36.28 4.22 -6.86
N ASP A 800 -36.24 5.44 -6.31
CA ASP A 800 -37.11 6.56 -6.70
C ASP A 800 -36.58 7.37 -7.89
N ASP A 801 -35.51 6.91 -8.54
CA ASP A 801 -35.03 7.48 -9.79
C ASP A 801 -36.02 7.17 -10.93
N LYS A 802 -36.54 8.22 -11.56
CA LYS A 802 -37.53 8.12 -12.64
C LYS A 802 -36.89 7.98 -14.02
N TRP A 803 -35.57 7.87 -14.10
CA TRP A 803 -34.85 7.73 -15.37
C TRP A 803 -35.39 6.53 -16.17
N ASN A 804 -35.91 6.80 -17.37
CA ASN A 804 -36.49 5.78 -18.24
C ASN A 804 -35.55 5.58 -19.44
N ASN A 805 -34.98 4.38 -19.57
CA ASN A 805 -33.98 3.99 -20.58
C ASN A 805 -34.42 4.16 -22.06
N LYS A 806 -35.64 4.65 -22.32
CA LYS A 806 -36.22 4.77 -23.66
C LYS A 806 -35.81 6.03 -24.42
N ASP A 807 -35.35 7.09 -23.73
CA ASP A 807 -34.86 8.33 -24.36
C ASP A 807 -33.57 8.82 -23.68
N ILE A 808 -32.42 8.31 -24.15
CA ILE A 808 -31.07 8.77 -23.73
C ILE A 808 -30.86 10.28 -24.07
N SER A 809 -31.71 10.84 -24.93
CA SER A 809 -31.74 12.27 -25.29
C SER A 809 -32.63 13.13 -24.39
N SER A 810 -33.26 12.57 -23.34
CA SER A 810 -34.07 13.39 -22.44
C SER A 810 -33.14 14.33 -21.65
N ILE A 811 -33.28 15.64 -21.91
CA ILE A 811 -32.43 16.72 -21.38
C ILE A 811 -32.57 16.88 -19.85
N ASN A 812 -33.56 16.23 -19.22
CA ASN A 812 -33.91 16.45 -17.83
C ASN A 812 -33.62 15.21 -16.97
N ASP A 813 -32.37 15.07 -16.53
CA ASP A 813 -32.00 14.17 -15.44
C ASP A 813 -32.47 14.75 -14.10
N GLU A 814 -33.74 14.51 -13.76
CA GLU A 814 -34.42 15.09 -12.59
C GLU A 814 -33.67 14.85 -11.28
N LEU A 815 -33.11 13.65 -11.08
CA LEU A 815 -32.39 13.31 -9.85
C LEU A 815 -31.03 14.02 -9.79
N VAL A 816 -30.30 14.12 -10.90
CA VAL A 816 -29.03 14.85 -10.95
C VAL A 816 -29.26 16.35 -10.76
N GLU A 817 -30.29 16.93 -11.39
CA GLU A 817 -30.65 18.34 -11.19
C GLU A 817 -31.08 18.62 -9.75
N TRP A 818 -31.89 17.74 -9.15
CA TRP A 818 -32.25 17.84 -7.73
C TRP A 818 -31.00 17.81 -6.83
N LEU A 819 -30.04 16.92 -7.09
CA LEU A 819 -28.78 16.89 -6.34
C LEU A 819 -27.94 18.15 -6.54
N ARG A 820 -27.89 18.72 -7.75
CA ARG A 820 -27.21 20.00 -8.04
C ARG A 820 -27.84 21.18 -7.30
N MET A 821 -29.15 21.13 -7.05
CA MET A 821 -29.84 22.13 -6.22
C MET A 821 -29.55 21.95 -4.72
N CYS A 822 -29.38 20.71 -4.25
CA CYS A 822 -29.19 20.40 -2.83
C CYS A 822 -27.72 20.40 -2.37
N LEU A 823 -26.77 20.17 -3.27
CA LEU A 823 -25.34 20.04 -2.96
C LEU A 823 -24.54 21.25 -3.49
N PRO A 824 -23.40 21.59 -2.85
CA PRO A 824 -22.56 22.68 -3.33
C PRO A 824 -22.05 22.46 -4.76
N SER A 825 -21.91 23.54 -5.52
CA SER A 825 -21.37 23.51 -6.90
C SER A 825 -19.92 23.03 -7.00
N THR A 826 -19.22 22.91 -5.87
CA THR A 826 -17.87 22.32 -5.81
C THR A 826 -17.88 20.81 -6.03
N TYR A 827 -19.03 20.14 -5.92
CA TYR A 827 -19.19 18.70 -6.11
C TYR A 827 -19.34 18.42 -7.61
N SER A 828 -18.72 17.32 -8.09
CA SER A 828 -18.97 16.83 -9.45
C SER A 828 -20.05 15.76 -9.40
N ILE A 829 -21.13 15.93 -10.15
CA ILE A 829 -22.28 15.01 -10.15
C ILE A 829 -22.58 14.60 -11.58
N THR A 830 -22.53 13.30 -11.85
CA THR A 830 -22.75 12.75 -13.18
C THR A 830 -23.43 11.40 -13.14
N ARG A 831 -24.34 11.17 -14.08
CA ARG A 831 -24.86 9.84 -14.39
C ARG A 831 -23.86 9.08 -15.25
N ASP A 832 -23.64 7.81 -14.90
CA ASP A 832 -22.82 6.91 -15.70
C ASP A 832 -23.51 6.66 -17.05
N LYS A 833 -22.78 6.79 -18.16
CA LYS A 833 -23.36 6.62 -19.50
C LYS A 833 -23.60 5.16 -19.85
N ASN A 834 -22.84 4.24 -19.25
CA ASN A 834 -22.88 2.80 -19.55
C ASN A 834 -23.78 2.06 -18.57
N GLU A 835 -23.66 2.39 -17.28
CA GLU A 835 -24.54 1.89 -16.23
C GLU A 835 -25.50 2.99 -15.82
N VAL A 836 -26.44 3.35 -16.70
CA VAL A 836 -27.34 4.52 -16.56
C VAL A 836 -28.11 4.62 -15.24
N LEU A 837 -28.22 3.54 -14.48
CA LEU A 837 -28.80 3.54 -13.13
C LEU A 837 -27.85 4.09 -12.06
N ASN A 838 -26.54 4.06 -12.30
CA ASN A 838 -25.53 4.59 -11.41
C ASN A 838 -25.38 6.10 -11.59
N ILE A 839 -25.44 6.82 -10.48
CA ILE A 839 -25.00 8.21 -10.39
C ILE A 839 -23.75 8.25 -9.52
N ARG A 840 -22.79 9.07 -9.94
CA ARG A 840 -21.50 9.25 -9.29
C ARG A 840 -21.38 10.68 -8.78
N ILE A 841 -20.88 10.83 -7.55
CA ILE A 841 -20.60 12.12 -6.91
C ILE A 841 -19.14 12.14 -6.49
N TRP A 842 -18.35 13.05 -7.06
CA TRP A 842 -17.01 13.38 -6.56
C TRP A 842 -17.12 14.54 -5.58
N ILE A 843 -16.86 14.25 -4.31
CA ILE A 843 -17.14 15.14 -3.19
C ILE A 843 -15.93 16.05 -2.95
N SER A 844 -16.19 17.36 -2.91
CA SER A 844 -15.20 18.38 -2.56
C SER A 844 -15.54 19.00 -1.21
N LYS A 845 -15.28 18.27 -0.12
CA LYS A 845 -15.39 18.81 1.24
C LYS A 845 -14.14 19.64 1.55
N ASN A 846 -14.37 20.88 1.96
CA ASN A 846 -13.30 21.74 2.45
C ASN A 846 -12.99 21.30 3.90
N GLU A 847 -11.76 20.88 4.20
CA GLU A 847 -11.36 20.47 5.57
C GLU A 847 -11.54 21.59 6.62
N LYS A 848 -11.83 22.83 6.18
CA LYS A 848 -12.08 24.00 7.04
C LYS A 848 -13.55 24.34 7.28
N ASN A 849 -14.52 23.63 6.71
CA ASN A 849 -15.93 23.86 7.01
C ASN A 849 -16.43 22.86 8.05
N THR A 850 -16.11 23.12 9.32
CA THR A 850 -17.12 22.98 10.37
C THR A 850 -18.36 23.70 9.87
N ILE A 851 -19.42 22.95 9.58
CA ILE A 851 -20.73 23.51 9.28
C ILE A 851 -21.19 24.18 10.59
N LEU A 852 -20.86 25.45 10.75
CA LEU A 852 -21.61 26.36 11.60
C LEU A 852 -22.91 26.66 10.86
N SER A 853 -23.93 25.86 11.16
CA SER A 853 -25.33 26.27 11.31
C SER A 853 -26.12 25.15 11.95
#